data_AF-A0ABD1M313-F1
#
_entry.id   AF-A0ABD1M313-F1
#
_cell.length_a   1.000
_cell.length_b   1.000
_cell.length_c   1.000
_cell.angle_alpha   90.00
_cell.angle_beta   90.00
_cell.angle_gamma   90.00
#
_symmetry.space_group_name_H-M   'P 1'
#
loop_
_entity.id
_entity.type
_entity.pdbx_description
1 polymer ?
#
loop_
_entity_poly.entity_id
_entity_poly.type
_entity_poly.pdbx_seq_one_letter_code
_entity_poly.pdbx_strand_id
1 'polypeptide(L)'
;MRMGQKKHPNQVDEFIMKLRTQNEKSNSGISTTVVVVVAVVIVCGVCAGASNERVTLVRGDPDSVVWVVQLSDLHFSVHHPNRAQHFSQLVGPALSFINPSLVLITGDLTDGKSKDLLTMKQNEDEWVEYRNTLDTVIDKSGLQKSLFYDLRGNHDSFGVPVVGGSFDFFSKYSINGQLGRNGSVNSVTLETTERKHLFVGFDSTMSISLRGPTNLFGHPTDQLLKDLDLELSRWDSQSEKPVTKISFGHFPLSFSAPSSSGRTLEDVFLKHSISAYLCGHLHTRFGKNLKRHHQLSNQFSSFQKLFQFNIHHSSFESNVNCSLVAPPIQEFWEWEMGDWRKSRAFRILAIDKGSVSYVDVDFKSGTKHAIILPTFPLDSRFMLTSSCYHNYECQSVPPSSYEAIRALVFSVYPVASVVARVYDSRSGNHDLVVETHMIKHNDENSRGDLYVAQWNYKAFEDASPDRFWLQIEANDNRGRSTLSELRPFSINGYRFKLSWSWKEFFVMGCQWAALYYPVFWSVLFFMLIFLLFPKALLVFPKKIYTYKNFIGNKGLVNGVLWFLQELCRIRSLWFGWIGYVFYLILFPWFMGQVFTEGKNMVYMTYMGWVVETNNGQGKHEYIGSPDIMVVVIPHLLFVVLPAILVSGALAVEGAIYREQMLAFIGKKKDDLHVGSRKHALIGNQRSMVSDVHLGKRWIRNLLCVVCLAVCLKHFMNCRTLLKAYEMNPVLHFLGYGISVPLLLTHAICKTRSAE
;
A
#
# COMPACT_ATOMS: atom_id res chain seq x y z
N MET A 1 -6.79 90.58 -61.13
CA MET A 1 -8.10 90.65 -61.85
C MET A 1 -8.55 89.22 -62.12
N ARG A 2 -9.78 88.86 -61.65
CA ARG A 2 -10.68 87.70 -61.93
C ARG A 2 -10.12 86.41 -62.56
N MET A 3 -10.60 85.19 -62.30
CA MET A 3 -11.36 84.49 -61.25
C MET A 3 -11.46 83.02 -61.77
N GLY A 4 -11.71 82.02 -60.91
CA GLY A 4 -12.32 80.74 -61.32
C GLY A 4 -11.67 79.49 -60.71
N GLN A 5 -12.02 79.06 -59.50
CA GLN A 5 -13.19 78.26 -59.06
C GLN A 5 -12.98 76.73 -59.05
N LYS A 6 -12.86 76.24 -57.80
CA LYS A 6 -13.44 75.06 -57.14
C LYS A 6 -13.17 73.63 -57.66
N LYS A 7 -12.45 72.86 -56.83
CA LYS A 7 -12.65 71.43 -56.53
C LYS A 7 -12.94 71.27 -55.04
N HIS A 8 -13.88 70.39 -54.71
CA HIS A 8 -14.30 69.93 -53.37
C HIS A 8 -14.89 68.50 -53.57
N PRO A 9 -15.07 67.67 -52.52
CA PRO A 9 -14.04 67.13 -51.64
C PRO A 9 -14.22 65.61 -51.38
N ASN A 10 -13.29 65.03 -50.62
CA ASN A 10 -13.45 63.75 -49.90
C ASN A 10 -14.39 63.91 -48.70
N GLN A 11 -15.22 62.89 -48.40
CA GLN A 11 -15.61 62.37 -47.07
C GLN A 11 -16.76 61.35 -47.27
N VAL A 12 -16.63 60.07 -46.87
CA VAL A 12 -16.90 59.46 -45.53
C VAL A 12 -18.29 58.79 -45.49
N ASP A 13 -18.28 57.51 -45.05
CA ASP A 13 -19.37 56.64 -44.56
C ASP A 13 -20.49 56.27 -45.57
N GLU A 14 -21.15 55.11 -45.57
CA GLU A 14 -21.52 54.20 -44.48
C GLU A 14 -22.03 52.85 -45.07
N PHE A 15 -21.60 51.76 -44.43
CA PHE A 15 -22.25 50.46 -44.20
C PHE A 15 -23.34 49.85 -45.15
N ILE A 16 -23.00 48.65 -45.63
CA ILE A 16 -23.82 47.41 -45.73
C ILE A 16 -25.03 47.36 -46.68
N MET A 17 -24.91 46.59 -47.77
CA MET A 17 -25.78 45.42 -47.98
C MET A 17 -25.21 44.37 -48.96
N LYS A 18 -25.56 43.13 -48.65
CA LYS A 18 -25.13 41.81 -49.16
C LYS A 18 -25.46 41.50 -50.64
N LEU A 19 -24.56 40.68 -51.20
CA LEU A 19 -24.75 39.44 -52.00
C LEU A 19 -24.84 39.47 -53.55
N ARG A 20 -24.12 38.47 -54.11
CA ARG A 20 -24.15 37.82 -55.45
C ARG A 20 -23.47 38.59 -56.58
N THR A 21 -22.51 38.04 -57.35
CA THR A 21 -22.42 36.74 -58.07
C THR A 21 -20.94 36.39 -58.39
N GLN A 22 -20.42 35.19 -58.08
CA GLN A 22 -20.23 33.98 -58.94
C GLN A 22 -19.23 34.06 -60.13
N ASN A 23 -18.30 33.08 -60.15
CA ASN A 23 -17.45 32.53 -61.25
C ASN A 23 -16.26 33.37 -61.77
N GLU A 24 -15.10 32.85 -62.20
CA GLU A 24 -14.51 31.50 -62.36
C GLU A 24 -12.99 31.66 -62.64
N LYS A 25 -12.19 30.64 -62.28
CA LYS A 25 -10.92 30.15 -62.87
C LYS A 25 -9.75 31.12 -63.20
N SER A 26 -8.58 30.87 -62.59
CA SER A 26 -7.35 30.46 -63.31
C SER A 26 -6.14 30.29 -62.36
N ASN A 27 -5.38 29.22 -62.58
CA ASN A 27 -4.15 28.81 -61.92
C ASN A 27 -2.98 29.78 -62.10
N SER A 28 -2.22 30.01 -61.01
CA SER A 28 -0.75 30.02 -60.89
C SER A 28 -0.46 30.48 -59.45
N GLY A 29 0.25 29.78 -58.58
CA GLY A 29 1.52 29.12 -58.77
C GLY A 29 2.53 29.83 -57.86
N ILE A 30 2.91 29.17 -56.77
CA ILE A 30 4.14 29.35 -55.96
C ILE A 30 4.02 30.13 -54.62
N SER A 31 4.38 29.39 -53.56
CA SER A 31 4.96 29.79 -52.27
C SER A 31 4.02 30.18 -51.12
N THR A 32 3.49 29.18 -50.41
CA THR A 32 3.03 29.36 -49.01
C THR A 32 3.01 28.06 -48.20
N THR A 33 3.97 27.15 -48.43
CA THR A 33 4.03 25.85 -47.72
C THR A 33 5.25 25.68 -46.83
N VAL A 34 6.14 26.68 -46.75
CA VAL A 34 7.39 26.56 -45.94
C VAL A 34 7.25 27.19 -44.54
N VAL A 35 6.27 28.06 -44.31
CA VAL A 35 6.16 28.79 -43.01
C VAL A 35 5.25 28.09 -41.99
N VAL A 36 4.37 27.18 -42.41
CA VAL A 36 3.45 26.47 -41.48
C VAL A 36 4.05 25.19 -40.91
N VAL A 37 5.03 24.56 -41.58
CA VAL A 37 5.68 23.34 -41.05
C VAL A 37 6.69 23.66 -39.96
N VAL A 38 7.35 24.82 -40.01
CA VAL A 38 8.32 25.22 -38.96
C VAL A 38 7.62 25.67 -37.67
N ALA A 39 6.44 26.29 -37.77
CA ALA A 39 5.68 26.70 -36.58
C ALA A 39 5.02 25.53 -35.83
N VAL A 40 4.61 24.46 -36.52
CA VAL A 40 4.04 23.26 -35.88
C VAL A 40 5.14 22.39 -35.23
N VAL A 41 6.36 22.40 -35.77
CA VAL A 41 7.49 21.68 -35.15
C VAL A 41 8.03 22.42 -33.91
N ILE A 42 7.96 23.76 -33.88
CA ILE A 42 8.43 24.54 -32.72
C ILE A 42 7.40 24.56 -31.57
N VAL A 43 6.10 24.43 -31.84
CA VAL A 43 5.06 24.38 -30.79
C VAL A 43 4.86 22.95 -30.23
N CYS A 44 5.17 21.90 -30.99
CA CYS A 44 5.26 20.53 -30.45
C CYS A 44 6.62 20.20 -29.81
N GLY A 45 7.63 21.05 -29.98
CA GLY A 45 8.99 20.86 -29.44
C GLY A 45 9.21 21.32 -28.00
N VAL A 46 8.19 21.83 -27.30
CA VAL A 46 8.33 22.42 -25.94
C VAL A 46 7.61 21.62 -24.85
N CYS A 47 6.94 20.50 -25.18
CA CYS A 47 6.29 19.63 -24.18
C CYS A 47 6.78 18.17 -24.20
N ALA A 48 7.92 17.88 -24.83
CA ALA A 48 8.67 16.67 -24.54
C ALA A 48 9.74 17.05 -23.50
N GLY A 49 9.47 16.78 -22.23
CA GLY A 49 10.52 16.83 -21.22
C GLY A 49 11.68 15.97 -21.71
N ALA A 50 12.82 16.60 -21.99
CA ALA A 50 14.03 15.90 -22.37
C ALA A 50 14.39 14.95 -21.22
N SER A 51 14.06 13.67 -21.38
CA SER A 51 14.54 12.63 -20.49
C SER A 51 16.03 12.50 -20.77
N ASN A 52 16.83 13.12 -19.91
CA ASN A 52 18.28 13.14 -20.03
C ASN A 52 18.78 11.69 -19.92
N GLU A 53 19.17 11.13 -21.06
CA GLU A 53 19.67 9.76 -21.17
C GLU A 53 20.93 9.60 -20.31
N ARG A 54 20.82 8.86 -19.20
CA ARG A 54 21.95 8.55 -18.32
C ARG A 54 22.31 7.08 -18.44
N VAL A 55 23.13 6.77 -19.44
CA VAL A 55 23.89 5.52 -19.50
C VAL A 55 25.20 5.73 -18.75
N THR A 56 25.43 4.91 -17.73
CA THR A 56 26.67 4.93 -16.95
C THR A 56 27.40 3.61 -17.14
N LEU A 57 28.62 3.69 -17.66
CA LEU A 57 29.51 2.53 -17.74
C LEU A 57 29.94 2.12 -16.32
N VAL A 58 29.66 0.89 -15.94
CA VAL A 58 30.18 0.32 -14.70
C VAL A 58 31.67 0.04 -14.90
N ARG A 59 32.51 0.52 -13.97
CA ARG A 59 33.95 0.30 -14.00
C ARG A 59 34.36 -0.59 -12.84
N GLY A 60 35.22 -1.57 -13.11
CA GLY A 60 35.76 -2.48 -12.10
C GLY A 60 34.73 -3.50 -11.58
N ASP A 61 33.68 -3.80 -12.35
CA ASP A 61 32.80 -4.93 -12.06
C ASP A 61 33.55 -6.26 -12.27
N PRO A 62 33.54 -7.19 -11.30
CA PRO A 62 34.11 -8.51 -11.48
C PRO A 62 33.14 -9.35 -12.32
N ASP A 63 33.53 -9.69 -13.54
CA ASP A 63 32.75 -10.59 -14.43
C ASP A 63 31.32 -10.08 -14.73
N SER A 64 31.17 -8.79 -15.09
CA SER A 64 29.86 -8.17 -15.42
C SER A 64 28.83 -8.17 -14.29
N VAL A 65 29.24 -8.36 -13.04
CA VAL A 65 28.35 -8.33 -11.88
C VAL A 65 28.08 -6.90 -11.40
N VAL A 66 26.80 -6.54 -11.29
CA VAL A 66 26.35 -5.24 -10.78
C VAL A 66 25.66 -5.43 -9.43
N TRP A 67 26.00 -4.62 -8.43
CA TRP A 67 25.31 -4.60 -7.14
C TRP A 67 24.84 -3.21 -6.73
N VAL A 68 23.69 -3.18 -6.06
CA VAL A 68 22.94 -1.97 -5.69
C VAL A 68 22.53 -2.09 -4.23
N VAL A 69 22.55 -0.98 -3.50
CA VAL A 69 22.00 -0.92 -2.14
C VAL A 69 20.63 -0.27 -2.16
N GLN A 70 19.63 -0.90 -1.54
CA GLN A 70 18.31 -0.33 -1.28
C GLN A 70 18.16 -0.01 0.21
N LEU A 71 17.62 1.18 0.50
CA LEU A 71 17.22 1.68 1.80
C LEU A 71 15.75 2.12 1.72
N SER A 72 14.99 2.00 2.80
CA SER A 72 13.57 2.35 2.82
C SER A 72 13.10 2.73 4.23
N ASP A 73 12.04 3.52 4.30
CA ASP A 73 11.31 3.83 5.53
C ASP A 73 12.25 4.35 6.63
N LEU A 74 12.94 5.45 6.31
CA LEU A 74 13.92 6.10 7.18
C LEU A 74 13.24 6.76 8.38
N HIS A 75 12.13 7.45 8.11
CA HIS A 75 11.36 8.24 9.06
C HIS A 75 12.24 9.09 9.98
N PHE A 76 13.13 9.89 9.42
CA PHE A 76 13.89 10.84 10.25
C PHE A 76 12.93 11.81 10.92
N SER A 77 13.23 12.10 12.19
CA SER A 77 12.29 12.83 13.02
C SER A 77 12.98 13.55 14.15
N VAL A 78 12.56 14.80 14.36
CA VAL A 78 12.92 15.62 15.52
C VAL A 78 12.54 14.97 16.85
N HIS A 79 11.58 14.03 16.85
CA HIS A 79 11.16 13.28 18.04
C HIS A 79 11.95 11.98 18.25
N HIS A 80 12.69 11.54 17.23
CA HIS A 80 13.49 10.31 17.25
C HIS A 80 14.85 10.51 16.54
N PRO A 81 15.71 11.42 17.05
CA PRO A 81 16.96 11.82 16.38
C PRO A 81 17.96 10.65 16.23
N ASN A 82 17.81 9.60 17.04
CA ASN A 82 18.62 8.39 16.93
C ASN A 82 18.46 7.66 15.58
N ARG A 83 17.38 7.91 14.83
CA ARG A 83 17.19 7.33 13.49
C ARG A 83 18.21 7.87 12.50
N ALA A 84 18.36 9.20 12.44
CA ALA A 84 19.33 9.89 11.59
C ALA A 84 20.78 9.70 12.10
N GLN A 85 20.98 9.79 13.42
CA GLN A 85 22.30 9.56 14.03
C GLN A 85 22.85 8.17 13.70
N HIS A 86 22.06 7.10 13.90
CA HIS A 86 22.51 5.76 13.56
C HIS A 86 22.73 5.60 12.04
N PHE A 87 21.93 6.29 11.20
CA PHE A 87 22.06 6.21 9.75
C PHE A 87 23.41 6.75 9.28
N SER A 88 23.77 7.96 9.72
CA SER A 88 25.09 8.55 9.41
C SER A 88 26.29 7.80 10.00
N GLN A 89 26.09 7.06 11.10
CA GLN A 89 27.15 6.27 11.74
C GLN A 89 27.37 4.91 11.06
N LEU A 90 26.30 4.27 10.59
CA LEU A 90 26.35 2.89 10.09
C LEU A 90 26.36 2.81 8.56
N VAL A 91 25.52 3.61 7.88
CA VAL A 91 25.31 3.49 6.44
C VAL A 91 26.49 4.06 5.65
N GLY A 92 27.04 5.22 6.03
CA GLY A 92 28.21 5.80 5.36
C GLY A 92 29.40 4.84 5.30
N PRO A 93 29.90 4.34 6.44
CA PRO A 93 30.96 3.33 6.47
C PRO A 93 30.60 2.03 5.75
N ALA A 94 29.35 1.56 5.86
CA ALA A 94 28.91 0.37 5.14
C ALA A 94 28.98 0.53 3.62
N LEU A 95 28.47 1.65 3.10
CA LEU A 95 28.55 1.98 1.68
C LEU A 95 29.99 2.12 1.18
N SER A 96 30.92 2.57 2.04
CA SER A 96 32.34 2.70 1.69
C SER A 96 32.98 1.36 1.35
N PHE A 97 32.78 0.32 2.18
CA PHE A 97 33.37 -1.01 1.89
C PHE A 97 32.50 -1.89 0.98
N ILE A 98 31.19 -1.63 0.87
CA ILE A 98 30.33 -2.30 -0.13
C ILE A 98 30.60 -1.74 -1.53
N ASN A 99 30.86 -0.44 -1.64
CA ASN A 99 31.09 0.29 -2.88
C ASN A 99 30.08 -0.06 -3.99
N PRO A 100 28.77 0.18 -3.81
CA PRO A 100 27.73 -0.21 -4.75
C PRO A 100 27.69 0.64 -6.03
N SER A 101 27.12 0.09 -7.11
CA SER A 101 26.91 0.82 -8.38
C SER A 101 25.83 1.88 -8.29
N LEU A 102 24.88 1.70 -7.36
CA LEU A 102 23.74 2.58 -7.16
C LEU A 102 23.24 2.48 -5.71
N VAL A 103 22.68 3.57 -5.19
CA VAL A 103 21.98 3.60 -3.91
C VAL A 103 20.55 4.08 -4.12
N LEU A 104 19.58 3.24 -3.79
CA LEU A 104 18.15 3.50 -3.93
C LEU A 104 17.55 3.77 -2.54
N ILE A 105 16.78 4.84 -2.39
CA ILE A 105 16.06 5.18 -1.17
C ILE A 105 14.56 5.24 -1.48
N THR A 106 13.83 4.18 -1.16
CA THR A 106 12.46 3.91 -1.64
C THR A 106 11.35 4.54 -0.77
N GLY A 107 11.53 5.78 -0.35
CA GLY A 107 10.50 6.60 0.31
C GLY A 107 10.44 6.52 1.83
N ASP A 108 9.53 7.32 2.37
CA ASP A 108 9.37 7.63 3.79
C ASP A 108 10.68 8.13 4.41
N LEU A 109 11.21 9.18 3.79
CA LEU A 109 12.47 9.83 4.14
C LEU A 109 12.36 10.54 5.51
N THR A 110 11.23 11.20 5.73
CA THR A 110 10.88 11.93 6.96
C THR A 110 9.68 11.28 7.66
N ASP A 111 9.42 11.58 8.95
CA ASP A 111 8.30 10.97 9.68
C ASP A 111 7.01 11.78 9.53
N GLY A 112 7.09 13.11 9.45
CA GLY A 112 5.93 13.99 9.25
C GLY A 112 4.86 13.83 10.33
N LYS A 113 5.25 13.40 11.54
CA LYS A 113 4.35 13.11 12.66
C LYS A 113 4.66 13.98 13.86
N SER A 114 3.62 14.57 14.41
CA SER A 114 3.65 15.17 15.74
C SER A 114 3.99 14.15 16.84
N LYS A 115 4.52 14.63 17.96
CA LYS A 115 4.92 13.81 19.12
C LYS A 115 3.81 12.90 19.67
N ASP A 116 2.54 13.34 19.62
CA ASP A 116 1.40 12.54 20.07
C ASP A 116 0.85 11.58 18.99
N LEU A 117 1.43 11.62 17.79
CA LEU A 117 1.08 10.83 16.60
C LEU A 117 -0.31 11.14 16.02
N LEU A 118 -0.95 12.24 16.45
CA LEU A 118 -2.34 12.56 16.06
C LEU A 118 -2.41 13.53 14.89
N THR A 119 -1.38 14.36 14.68
CA THR A 119 -1.26 15.24 13.52
C THR A 119 -0.14 14.76 12.60
N MET A 120 -0.45 14.64 11.31
CA MET A 120 0.48 14.18 10.26
C MET A 120 0.57 15.23 9.15
N LYS A 121 1.70 15.94 9.06
CA LYS A 121 1.97 17.02 8.11
C LYS A 121 3.49 17.19 7.93
N GLN A 122 3.89 17.88 6.86
CA GLN A 122 5.29 18.20 6.62
C GLN A 122 5.94 18.98 7.79
N ASN A 123 7.19 18.63 8.10
CA ASN A 123 8.02 19.31 9.08
C ASN A 123 9.40 19.62 8.47
N GLU A 124 9.69 20.89 8.24
CA GLU A 124 10.92 21.32 7.55
C GLU A 124 12.20 20.94 8.31
N ASP A 125 12.17 20.92 9.65
CA ASP A 125 13.35 20.53 10.45
C ASP A 125 13.76 19.08 10.19
N GLU A 126 12.80 18.18 9.95
CA GLU A 126 13.07 16.77 9.59
C GLU A 126 13.71 16.67 8.18
N TRP A 127 13.34 17.55 7.26
CA TRP A 127 13.94 17.62 5.92
C TRP A 127 15.35 18.20 5.93
N VAL A 128 15.59 19.21 6.77
CA VAL A 128 16.95 19.72 7.02
C VAL A 128 17.82 18.64 7.64
N GLU A 129 17.31 17.87 8.62
CA GLU A 129 18.01 16.71 9.19
C GLU A 129 18.30 15.66 8.11
N TYR A 130 17.33 15.34 7.25
CA TYR A 130 17.52 14.42 6.12
C TYR A 130 18.65 14.85 5.21
N ARG A 131 18.61 16.08 4.69
CA ARG A 131 19.67 16.60 3.80
C ARG A 131 21.04 16.49 4.45
N ASN A 132 21.19 17.01 5.67
CA ASN A 132 22.48 17.04 6.36
C ASN A 132 23.00 15.61 6.65
N THR A 133 22.10 14.69 7.00
CA THR A 133 22.43 13.28 7.24
C THR A 133 22.90 12.60 5.97
N LEU A 134 22.24 12.84 4.83
CA LEU A 134 22.61 12.24 3.56
C LEU A 134 23.91 12.82 3.01
N ASP A 135 24.15 14.12 3.14
CA ASP A 135 25.45 14.71 2.80
C ASP A 135 26.58 14.06 3.62
N THR A 136 26.37 13.85 4.93
CA THR A 136 27.33 13.13 5.79
C THR A 136 27.55 11.68 5.33
N VAL A 137 26.50 10.98 4.89
CA VAL A 137 26.61 9.60 4.39
C VAL A 137 27.36 9.56 3.07
N ILE A 138 27.07 10.47 2.15
CA ILE A 138 27.75 10.61 0.87
C ILE A 138 29.24 10.82 1.12
N ASP A 139 29.61 11.79 1.95
CA ASP A 139 31.00 12.11 2.29
C ASP A 139 31.73 10.90 2.89
N LYS A 140 31.12 10.24 3.88
CA LYS A 140 31.73 9.06 4.53
C LYS A 140 31.80 7.82 3.64
N SER A 141 30.89 7.70 2.68
CA SER A 141 30.88 6.58 1.74
C SER A 141 31.95 6.71 0.66
N GLY A 142 32.36 7.95 0.32
CA GLY A 142 33.21 8.22 -0.83
C GLY A 142 32.52 8.05 -2.19
N LEU A 143 31.20 7.80 -2.20
CA LEU A 143 30.41 7.66 -3.43
C LEU A 143 30.01 9.03 -3.98
N GLN A 144 29.83 9.11 -5.30
CA GLN A 144 29.32 10.33 -5.92
C GLN A 144 27.82 10.49 -5.62
N LYS A 145 27.39 11.71 -5.29
CA LYS A 145 25.98 12.06 -5.04
C LYS A 145 25.06 11.68 -6.20
N SER A 146 25.56 11.68 -7.44
CA SER A 146 24.83 11.26 -8.64
C SER A 146 24.37 9.79 -8.62
N LEU A 147 24.99 8.92 -7.81
CA LEU A 147 24.63 7.50 -7.68
C LEU A 147 23.46 7.25 -6.72
N PHE A 148 23.01 8.27 -6.00
CA PHE A 148 21.89 8.17 -5.06
C PHE A 148 20.59 8.59 -5.75
N TYR A 149 19.55 7.80 -5.57
CA TYR A 149 18.20 8.04 -6.09
C TYR A 149 17.21 7.87 -4.94
N ASP A 150 16.54 8.96 -4.57
CA ASP A 150 15.47 8.95 -3.57
C ASP A 150 14.11 9.30 -4.19
N LEU A 151 13.04 8.78 -3.61
CA LEU A 151 11.66 9.06 -4.03
C LEU A 151 10.79 9.33 -2.82
N ARG A 152 9.60 9.91 -3.04
CA ARG A 152 8.63 10.18 -1.97
C ARG A 152 7.96 8.90 -1.50
N GLY A 153 7.79 8.76 -0.19
CA GLY A 153 6.74 7.95 0.40
C GLY A 153 5.54 8.79 0.81
N ASN A 154 4.53 8.17 1.43
CA ASN A 154 3.35 8.90 1.88
C ASN A 154 3.67 9.90 3.01
N HIS A 155 4.69 9.61 3.83
CA HIS A 155 5.13 10.53 4.88
C HIS A 155 5.76 11.80 4.34
N ASP A 156 6.35 11.72 3.16
CA ASP A 156 7.06 12.81 2.50
C ASP A 156 6.13 13.77 1.74
N SER A 157 4.82 13.45 1.69
CA SER A 157 3.83 14.26 0.98
C SER A 157 2.65 14.73 1.86
N PHE A 158 2.64 14.43 3.17
CA PHE A 158 1.50 14.78 4.02
C PHE A 158 1.09 16.25 3.97
N GLY A 159 -0.12 16.49 3.47
CA GLY A 159 -0.72 17.82 3.38
C GLY A 159 -0.03 18.75 2.38
N VAL A 160 0.70 18.21 1.40
CA VAL A 160 1.31 19.00 0.31
C VAL A 160 0.26 19.23 -0.79
N PRO A 161 -0.23 20.48 -0.96
CA PRO A 161 -1.33 20.74 -1.89
C PRO A 161 -0.89 20.74 -3.36
N VAL A 162 0.37 21.10 -3.64
CA VAL A 162 0.92 21.24 -4.99
C VAL A 162 2.38 20.82 -4.99
N VAL A 163 2.74 19.89 -5.89
CA VAL A 163 4.13 19.50 -6.15
C VAL A 163 4.91 20.69 -6.74
N GLY A 164 6.12 20.93 -6.24
CA GLY A 164 6.94 22.11 -6.53
C GLY A 164 6.54 23.38 -5.78
N GLY A 165 5.49 23.32 -4.94
CA GLY A 165 5.06 24.43 -4.10
C GLY A 165 5.96 24.66 -2.88
N SER A 166 5.63 25.68 -2.08
CA SER A 166 6.41 26.09 -0.90
C SER A 166 6.54 25.02 0.19
N PHE A 167 5.56 24.12 0.30
CA PHE A 167 5.54 23.01 1.25
C PHE A 167 6.02 21.68 0.67
N ASP A 168 6.40 21.64 -0.61
CA ASP A 168 7.01 20.47 -1.22
C ASP A 168 8.50 20.41 -0.90
N PHE A 169 8.77 19.96 0.32
CA PHE A 169 10.13 19.86 0.85
C PHE A 169 10.95 18.76 0.18
N PHE A 170 10.33 17.73 -0.41
CA PHE A 170 11.06 16.76 -1.22
C PHE A 170 11.79 17.46 -2.36
N SER A 171 11.09 18.27 -3.17
CA SER A 171 11.72 18.98 -4.31
C SER A 171 12.85 19.93 -3.88
N LYS A 172 12.82 20.42 -2.64
CA LYS A 172 13.82 21.34 -2.07
C LYS A 172 15.02 20.63 -1.43
N TYR A 173 14.80 19.53 -0.73
CA TYR A 173 15.78 18.92 0.17
C TYR A 173 16.23 17.51 -0.25
N SER A 174 15.47 16.80 -1.09
CA SER A 174 15.84 15.46 -1.53
C SER A 174 17.08 15.47 -2.43
N ILE A 175 17.74 14.32 -2.58
CA ILE A 175 18.88 14.17 -3.47
C ILE A 175 18.43 14.37 -4.93
N ASN A 176 17.33 13.74 -5.32
CA ASN A 176 16.78 13.90 -6.66
C ASN A 176 16.38 15.36 -6.92
N GLY A 177 15.74 16.04 -5.95
CA GLY A 177 15.43 17.46 -6.02
C GLY A 177 16.67 18.33 -6.26
N GLN A 178 17.73 18.12 -5.46
CA GLN A 178 18.99 18.84 -5.58
C GLN A 178 19.74 18.57 -6.89
N LEU A 179 19.53 17.41 -7.50
CA LEU A 179 20.12 17.02 -8.80
C LEU A 179 19.23 17.39 -9.99
N GLY A 180 18.10 18.08 -9.77
CA GLY A 180 17.15 18.47 -10.82
C GLY A 180 16.34 17.31 -11.41
N ARG A 181 16.30 16.16 -10.72
CA ARG A 181 15.52 14.97 -11.10
C ARG A 181 14.08 15.07 -10.57
N ASN A 182 13.39 16.11 -10.99
CA ASN A 182 12.05 16.47 -10.48
C ASN A 182 10.89 15.73 -11.17
N GLY A 183 11.21 14.87 -12.15
CA GLY A 183 10.21 14.05 -12.84
C GLY A 183 9.60 12.99 -11.92
N SER A 184 8.36 12.59 -12.22
CA SER A 184 7.67 11.48 -11.55
C SER A 184 8.26 10.12 -11.90
N VAL A 185 9.04 10.02 -12.99
CA VAL A 185 9.81 8.83 -13.38
C VAL A 185 11.26 9.25 -13.61
N ASN A 186 12.18 8.52 -13.00
CA ASN A 186 13.62 8.72 -13.17
C ASN A 186 14.28 7.37 -13.45
N SER A 187 15.04 7.28 -14.52
CA SER A 187 15.72 6.05 -14.91
C SER A 187 17.24 6.21 -14.95
N VAL A 188 17.95 5.09 -14.83
CA VAL A 188 19.39 4.98 -15.05
C VAL A 188 19.69 3.64 -15.68
N THR A 189 20.56 3.64 -16.70
CA THR A 189 21.07 2.40 -17.28
C THR A 189 22.51 2.21 -16.84
N LEU A 190 22.77 1.12 -16.14
CA LEU A 190 24.14 0.67 -15.85
C LEU A 190 24.55 -0.31 -16.94
N GLU A 191 25.64 -0.04 -17.63
CA GLU A 191 26.15 -0.89 -18.70
C GLU A 191 27.46 -1.57 -18.29
N THR A 192 27.51 -2.89 -18.45
CA THR A 192 28.73 -3.70 -18.34
C THR A 192 29.21 -4.12 -19.73
N THR A 193 30.32 -4.84 -19.81
CA THR A 193 30.82 -5.38 -21.09
C THR A 193 29.80 -6.30 -21.75
N GLU A 194 29.06 -7.09 -20.98
CA GLU A 194 28.14 -8.10 -21.50
C GLU A 194 26.66 -7.66 -21.51
N ARG A 195 26.23 -6.77 -20.61
CA ARG A 195 24.80 -6.52 -20.35
C ARG A 195 24.45 -5.07 -20.06
N LYS A 196 23.17 -4.75 -20.19
CA LYS A 196 22.57 -3.50 -19.69
C LYS A 196 21.62 -3.78 -18.54
N HIS A 197 21.61 -2.90 -17.55
CA HIS A 197 20.75 -2.99 -16.38
C HIS A 197 19.98 -1.68 -16.25
N LEU A 198 18.68 -1.73 -16.56
CA LEU A 198 17.80 -0.57 -16.51
C LEU A 198 17.10 -0.53 -15.15
N PHE A 199 17.31 0.56 -14.42
CA PHE A 199 16.61 0.85 -13.17
C PHE A 199 15.64 2.00 -13.42
N VAL A 200 14.36 1.81 -13.10
CA VAL A 200 13.32 2.83 -13.28
C VAL A 200 12.60 3.10 -11.96
N GLY A 201 12.85 4.27 -11.39
CA GLY A 201 12.21 4.76 -10.18
C GLY A 201 10.99 5.61 -10.51
N PHE A 202 9.93 5.52 -9.71
CA PHE A 202 8.74 6.34 -9.90
C PHE A 202 8.14 6.83 -8.58
N ASP A 203 7.52 8.01 -8.65
CA ASP A 203 6.74 8.62 -7.58
C ASP A 203 5.25 8.46 -7.90
N SER A 204 4.58 7.57 -7.16
CA SER A 204 3.14 7.35 -7.23
C SER A 204 2.37 8.01 -6.09
N THR A 205 2.95 8.97 -5.36
CA THR A 205 2.19 9.75 -4.39
C THR A 205 1.10 10.60 -5.07
N MET A 206 0.07 10.98 -4.31
CA MET A 206 -1.00 11.84 -4.84
C MET A 206 -0.45 13.19 -5.30
N SER A 207 -0.87 13.65 -6.47
CA SER A 207 -0.54 14.99 -6.99
C SER A 207 -0.99 16.12 -6.05
N ILE A 208 -2.13 15.91 -5.38
CA ILE A 208 -2.66 16.74 -4.30
C ILE A 208 -2.69 15.85 -3.05
N SER A 209 -1.66 15.93 -2.21
CA SER A 209 -1.48 14.99 -1.10
C SER A 209 -2.18 15.47 0.17
N LEU A 210 -2.93 14.55 0.78
CA LEU A 210 -3.71 14.79 1.99
C LEU A 210 -2.84 14.66 3.24
N ARG A 211 -3.26 15.30 4.34
CA ARG A 211 -2.79 14.95 5.69
C ARG A 211 -3.19 13.51 6.03
N GLY A 212 -2.36 12.85 6.82
CA GLY A 212 -2.73 11.57 7.41
C GLY A 212 -3.91 11.71 8.40
N PRO A 213 -4.66 10.64 8.67
CA PRO A 213 -4.40 9.25 8.27
C PRO A 213 -4.84 8.85 6.84
N THR A 214 -5.48 9.73 6.07
CA THR A 214 -6.05 9.40 4.74
C THR A 214 -5.10 9.69 3.57
N ASN A 215 -3.82 9.33 3.73
CA ASN A 215 -2.80 9.37 2.69
C ASN A 215 -1.88 8.15 2.91
N LEU A 216 -2.32 7.02 2.39
CA LEU A 216 -1.81 5.67 2.65
C LEU A 216 -1.50 4.92 1.35
N PHE A 217 -2.24 5.16 0.28
CA PHE A 217 -2.09 4.44 -0.98
C PHE A 217 -1.22 5.21 -1.98
N GLY A 218 -0.59 4.47 -2.89
CA GLY A 218 -0.10 5.05 -4.15
C GLY A 218 -1.26 5.34 -5.09
N HIS A 219 -1.21 6.46 -5.80
CA HIS A 219 -2.22 6.94 -6.76
C HIS A 219 -1.58 7.19 -8.13
N PRO A 220 -1.20 6.12 -8.86
CA PRO A 220 -0.61 6.26 -10.18
C PRO A 220 -1.61 6.90 -11.15
N THR A 221 -1.18 7.96 -11.83
CA THR A 221 -1.98 8.59 -12.89
C THR A 221 -1.78 7.86 -14.22
N ASP A 222 -2.72 8.02 -15.16
CA ASP A 222 -2.55 7.48 -16.52
C ASP A 222 -1.28 8.00 -17.20
N GLN A 223 -0.90 9.26 -16.91
CA GLN A 223 0.33 9.86 -17.41
C GLN A 223 1.56 9.19 -16.79
N LEU A 224 1.59 8.98 -15.47
CA LEU A 224 2.67 8.26 -14.80
C LEU A 224 2.85 6.84 -15.38
N LEU A 225 1.76 6.10 -15.56
CA LEU A 225 1.80 4.75 -16.12
C LEU A 225 2.28 4.74 -17.57
N LYS A 226 1.95 5.77 -18.35
CA LYS A 226 2.44 5.94 -19.72
C LYS A 226 3.94 6.26 -19.77
N ASP A 227 4.40 7.15 -18.90
CA ASP A 227 5.81 7.53 -18.82
C ASP A 227 6.67 6.36 -18.33
N LEU A 228 6.17 5.62 -17.34
CA LEU A 228 6.79 4.39 -16.86
C LEU A 228 6.86 3.30 -17.94
N ASP A 229 5.78 3.12 -18.70
CA ASP A 229 5.74 2.18 -19.83
C ASP A 229 6.76 2.57 -20.92
N LEU A 230 6.87 3.86 -21.22
CA LEU A 230 7.85 4.39 -22.18
C LEU A 230 9.29 4.16 -21.70
N GLU A 231 9.58 4.49 -20.45
CA GLU A 231 10.91 4.31 -19.85
C GLU A 231 11.32 2.84 -19.77
N LEU A 232 10.40 1.95 -19.42
CA LEU A 232 10.66 0.51 -19.40
C LEU A 232 10.78 -0.09 -20.79
N SER A 233 10.17 0.49 -21.83
CA SER A 233 10.34 0.05 -23.22
C SER A 233 11.71 0.40 -23.81
N ARG A 234 12.51 1.21 -23.09
CA ARG A 234 13.86 1.52 -23.50
C ARG A 234 14.66 0.24 -23.65
N TRP A 235 15.45 0.21 -24.71
CA TRP A 235 16.32 -0.91 -25.09
C TRP A 235 15.62 -2.13 -25.72
N ASP A 236 14.29 -2.20 -25.76
CA ASP A 236 13.56 -3.36 -26.33
C ASP A 236 13.87 -3.61 -27.80
N SER A 237 14.07 -2.54 -28.58
CA SER A 237 14.35 -2.62 -30.02
C SER A 237 15.78 -2.19 -30.41
N GLN A 238 16.56 -1.68 -29.46
CA GLN A 238 17.81 -0.96 -29.74
C GLN A 238 19.05 -1.58 -29.07
N SER A 239 18.90 -2.59 -28.22
CA SER A 239 20.03 -3.17 -27.50
C SER A 239 20.51 -4.45 -28.14
N GLU A 240 21.77 -4.45 -28.58
CA GLU A 240 22.50 -5.65 -28.96
C GLU A 240 22.81 -6.55 -27.74
N LYS A 241 22.82 -5.96 -26.53
CA LYS A 241 23.09 -6.64 -25.26
C LYS A 241 21.78 -7.02 -24.55
N PRO A 242 21.73 -8.17 -23.84
CA PRO A 242 20.60 -8.49 -22.98
C PRO A 242 20.38 -7.43 -21.90
N VAL A 243 19.11 -7.11 -21.62
CA VAL A 243 18.71 -6.07 -20.67
C VAL A 243 18.01 -6.70 -19.47
N THR A 244 18.48 -6.39 -18.27
CA THR A 244 17.76 -6.71 -17.02
C THR A 244 17.06 -5.44 -16.53
N LYS A 245 15.75 -5.49 -16.32
CA LYS A 245 14.94 -4.34 -15.90
C LYS A 245 14.50 -4.49 -14.45
N ILE A 246 14.68 -3.43 -13.65
CA ILE A 246 14.26 -3.36 -12.25
C ILE A 246 13.50 -2.05 -12.04
N SER A 247 12.31 -2.15 -11.45
CA SER A 247 11.53 -0.97 -11.06
C SER A 247 11.62 -0.75 -9.56
N PHE A 248 11.54 0.49 -9.11
CA PHE A 248 11.48 0.80 -7.68
C PHE A 248 10.52 1.96 -7.38
N GLY A 249 9.85 1.86 -6.25
CA GLY A 249 8.78 2.77 -5.82
C GLY A 249 8.59 2.63 -4.32
N HIS A 250 7.64 3.37 -3.75
CA HIS A 250 7.38 3.29 -2.31
C HIS A 250 6.34 2.21 -1.96
N PHE A 251 5.17 2.27 -2.61
CA PHE A 251 4.00 1.49 -2.23
C PHE A 251 4.02 0.07 -2.80
N PRO A 252 3.73 -0.97 -1.99
CA PRO A 252 3.36 -2.28 -2.49
C PRO A 252 2.10 -2.20 -3.35
N LEU A 253 1.96 -3.12 -4.30
CA LEU A 253 0.88 -3.13 -5.28
C LEU A 253 -0.50 -3.34 -4.62
N SER A 254 -0.55 -4.07 -3.50
CA SER A 254 -1.75 -4.21 -2.66
C SER A 254 -2.22 -2.89 -2.02
N PHE A 255 -1.32 -1.90 -1.94
CA PHE A 255 -1.55 -0.53 -1.48
C PHE A 255 -1.36 0.51 -2.60
N SER A 256 -1.61 0.11 -3.86
CA SER A 256 -1.70 1.03 -4.98
C SER A 256 -3.13 1.06 -5.54
N ALA A 257 -3.66 2.26 -5.74
CA ALA A 257 -4.91 2.47 -6.46
C ALA A 257 -4.71 2.24 -7.98
N PRO A 258 -5.78 1.86 -8.70
CA PRO A 258 -5.78 1.96 -10.16
C PRO A 258 -5.81 3.43 -10.60
N SER A 259 -5.33 3.69 -11.82
CA SER A 259 -5.46 5.00 -12.46
C SER A 259 -6.91 5.30 -12.87
N SER A 260 -7.17 6.51 -13.36
CA SER A 260 -8.48 6.91 -13.87
C SER A 260 -9.01 6.03 -15.01
N SER A 261 -8.14 5.45 -15.84
CA SER A 261 -8.54 4.50 -16.89
C SER A 261 -8.73 3.05 -16.38
N GLY A 262 -8.45 2.79 -15.10
CA GLY A 262 -8.48 1.45 -14.50
C GLY A 262 -7.19 0.65 -14.68
N ARG A 263 -6.16 1.22 -15.32
CA ARG A 263 -4.84 0.58 -15.45
C ARG A 263 -4.09 0.59 -14.11
N THR A 264 -3.22 -0.38 -13.93
CA THR A 264 -2.43 -0.57 -12.71
C THR A 264 -0.93 -0.58 -13.00
N LEU A 265 -0.12 -0.42 -11.95
CA LEU A 265 1.34 -0.64 -12.04
C LEU A 265 1.66 -2.09 -12.41
N GLU A 266 0.89 -3.06 -11.89
CA GLU A 266 1.03 -4.48 -12.20
C GLU A 266 0.93 -4.74 -13.72
N ASP A 267 -0.02 -4.09 -14.41
CA ASP A 267 -0.17 -4.24 -15.87
C ASP A 267 1.09 -3.80 -16.63
N VAL A 268 1.72 -2.71 -16.19
CA VAL A 268 2.95 -2.19 -16.82
C VAL A 268 4.13 -3.11 -16.53
N PHE A 269 4.27 -3.57 -15.29
CA PHE A 269 5.38 -4.44 -14.89
C PHE A 269 5.32 -5.82 -15.55
N LEU A 270 4.13 -6.42 -15.66
CA LEU A 270 3.91 -7.67 -16.40
C LEU A 270 4.21 -7.51 -17.88
N LYS A 271 3.76 -6.41 -18.51
CA LYS A 271 4.02 -6.13 -19.92
C LYS A 271 5.52 -6.14 -20.25
N HIS A 272 6.34 -5.62 -19.34
CA HIS A 272 7.80 -5.49 -19.51
C HIS A 272 8.61 -6.65 -18.94
N SER A 273 7.96 -7.64 -18.32
CA SER A 273 8.61 -8.76 -17.62
C SER A 273 9.82 -8.32 -16.78
N ILE A 274 9.64 -7.29 -15.95
CA ILE A 274 10.72 -6.79 -15.10
C ILE A 274 11.19 -7.90 -14.16
N SER A 275 12.47 -7.92 -13.79
CA SER A 275 12.96 -8.96 -12.88
C SER A 275 12.41 -8.80 -11.47
N ALA A 276 12.39 -7.55 -10.98
CA ALA A 276 11.82 -7.23 -9.68
C ALA A 276 11.30 -5.79 -9.60
N TYR A 277 10.27 -5.61 -8.78
CA TYR A 277 9.80 -4.35 -8.23
C TYR A 277 10.24 -4.24 -6.77
N LEU A 278 11.02 -3.21 -6.45
CA LEU A 278 11.54 -2.94 -5.10
C LEU A 278 10.68 -1.88 -4.40
N CYS A 279 10.13 -2.21 -3.24
CA CYS A 279 9.24 -1.30 -2.49
C CYS A 279 9.49 -1.30 -0.97
N GLY A 280 8.79 -0.41 -0.26
CA GLY A 280 8.81 -0.21 1.20
C GLY A 280 7.40 -0.18 1.79
N HIS A 281 7.15 0.73 2.74
CA HIS A 281 5.82 1.13 3.26
C HIS A 281 5.22 0.29 4.40
N LEU A 282 5.14 -1.05 4.32
CA LEU A 282 4.48 -1.83 5.40
C LEU A 282 5.39 -2.07 6.60
N HIS A 283 6.71 -1.91 6.41
CA HIS A 283 7.74 -2.24 7.40
C HIS A 283 7.75 -3.73 7.79
N THR A 284 8.73 -4.12 8.60
CA THR A 284 8.83 -5.49 9.14
C THR A 284 7.73 -5.91 10.13
N ARG A 285 6.73 -5.05 10.41
CA ARG A 285 5.70 -5.32 11.44
C ARG A 285 4.75 -6.45 11.03
N PHE A 286 4.53 -6.65 9.74
CA PHE A 286 3.54 -7.59 9.23
C PHE A 286 4.08 -9.00 8.98
N GLY A 287 5.40 -9.16 8.94
CA GLY A 287 6.06 -10.45 8.76
C GLY A 287 7.45 -10.30 8.18
N LYS A 288 8.12 -11.42 7.92
CA LYS A 288 9.43 -11.46 7.25
C LYS A 288 9.29 -11.77 5.77
N ASN A 289 8.16 -12.35 5.34
CA ASN A 289 7.91 -12.82 3.98
C ASN A 289 6.99 -11.86 3.20
N LEU A 290 7.30 -10.56 3.23
CA LEU A 290 6.62 -9.54 2.42
C LEU A 290 7.17 -9.55 0.97
N LYS A 291 6.92 -10.66 0.28
CA LYS A 291 7.36 -10.92 -1.09
C LYS A 291 6.20 -11.54 -1.85
N ARG A 292 5.96 -11.10 -3.07
CA ARG A 292 4.86 -11.57 -3.90
C ARG A 292 5.35 -11.81 -5.31
N HIS A 293 5.07 -12.98 -5.87
CA HIS A 293 5.35 -13.27 -7.26
C HIS A 293 4.10 -13.02 -8.10
N HIS A 294 4.26 -12.20 -9.14
CA HIS A 294 3.21 -11.88 -10.09
C HIS A 294 3.47 -12.64 -11.39
N GLN A 295 2.42 -13.19 -11.98
CA GLN A 295 2.50 -13.88 -13.25
C GLN A 295 1.20 -13.64 -13.99
N LEU A 296 1.26 -13.27 -15.26
CA LEU A 296 0.06 -13.12 -16.07
C LEU A 296 -0.55 -14.49 -16.37
N SER A 297 -1.84 -14.67 -16.10
CA SER A 297 -2.61 -15.82 -16.55
C SER A 297 -3.97 -15.41 -17.07
N ASN A 298 -4.30 -15.86 -18.28
CA ASN A 298 -5.59 -15.62 -18.93
C ASN A 298 -6.75 -16.37 -18.27
N GLN A 299 -6.47 -17.26 -17.31
CA GLN A 299 -7.47 -18.08 -16.62
C GLN A 299 -7.83 -17.56 -15.21
N PHE A 300 -7.26 -16.45 -14.77
CA PHE A 300 -7.57 -15.92 -13.43
C PHE A 300 -8.98 -15.33 -13.35
N SER A 301 -9.78 -15.91 -12.45
CA SER A 301 -11.08 -15.37 -12.07
C SER A 301 -10.96 -13.98 -11.46
N SER A 302 -12.04 -13.19 -11.48
CA SER A 302 -12.09 -11.88 -10.80
C SER A 302 -11.72 -11.97 -9.31
N PHE A 303 -12.04 -13.08 -8.65
CA PHE A 303 -11.69 -13.34 -7.26
C PHE A 303 -10.17 -13.51 -7.06
N GLN A 304 -9.49 -14.20 -7.97
CA GLN A 304 -8.03 -14.38 -7.92
C GLN A 304 -7.26 -13.09 -8.22
N LYS A 305 -7.90 -12.12 -8.88
CA LYS A 305 -7.34 -10.76 -9.05
C LYS A 305 -7.45 -9.94 -7.75
N LEU A 306 -8.45 -10.22 -6.90
CA LEU A 306 -8.65 -9.51 -5.62
C LEU A 306 -7.84 -10.11 -4.48
N PHE A 307 -7.65 -11.44 -4.51
CA PHE A 307 -6.97 -12.18 -3.45
C PHE A 307 -5.93 -13.13 -4.03
N GLN A 308 -4.72 -13.03 -3.51
CA GLN A 308 -3.68 -14.03 -3.65
C GLN A 308 -3.38 -14.61 -2.27
N PHE A 309 -3.53 -15.92 -2.09
CA PHE A 309 -3.45 -16.53 -0.74
C PHE A 309 -2.02 -16.81 -0.26
N ASN A 310 -1.05 -16.90 -1.17
CA ASN A 310 0.35 -17.23 -0.87
C ASN A 310 1.30 -16.48 -1.79
N ILE A 311 2.61 -16.53 -1.49
CA ILE A 311 3.68 -15.82 -2.24
C ILE A 311 3.60 -16.05 -3.74
N HIS A 312 3.36 -17.30 -4.14
CA HIS A 312 3.18 -17.69 -5.53
C HIS A 312 1.69 -17.92 -5.80
N HIS A 313 1.23 -17.51 -6.98
CA HIS A 313 -0.03 -18.01 -7.50
C HIS A 313 0.06 -19.52 -7.71
N SER A 314 -1.05 -20.23 -7.47
CA SER A 314 -1.18 -21.64 -7.82
C SER A 314 -1.15 -21.79 -9.34
N SER A 315 0.03 -21.79 -9.96
CA SER A 315 0.17 -22.08 -11.38
C SER A 315 -0.01 -23.58 -11.60
N PHE A 316 -0.90 -23.94 -12.54
CA PHE A 316 -0.89 -25.26 -13.16
C PHE A 316 0.50 -25.51 -13.76
N GLU A 317 1.10 -26.66 -13.47
CA GLU A 317 2.28 -27.16 -14.19
C GLU A 317 1.88 -27.35 -15.66
N SER A 318 2.11 -26.34 -16.49
CA SER A 318 1.96 -26.51 -17.94
C SER A 318 3.21 -27.19 -18.48
N ASN A 319 3.05 -28.15 -19.39
CA ASN A 319 4.14 -28.69 -20.19
C ASN A 319 4.98 -27.55 -20.78
N VAL A 320 6.30 -27.61 -20.58
CA VAL A 320 7.24 -26.60 -21.09
C VAL A 320 7.19 -26.61 -22.62
N ASN A 321 6.76 -25.49 -23.20
CA ASN A 321 6.79 -25.30 -24.66
C ASN A 321 8.09 -24.58 -25.03
N CYS A 322 9.06 -25.31 -25.58
CA CYS A 322 10.34 -24.76 -26.04
C CYS A 322 10.29 -24.21 -27.47
N SER A 323 9.10 -24.00 -28.04
CA SER A 323 8.99 -23.42 -29.38
C SER A 323 9.32 -21.91 -29.36
N LEU A 324 10.10 -21.46 -30.33
CA LEU A 324 10.52 -20.07 -30.51
C LEU A 324 9.35 -19.08 -30.77
N VAL A 325 8.14 -19.61 -30.98
CA VAL A 325 6.91 -18.84 -31.26
C VAL A 325 6.09 -18.62 -29.98
N ALA A 326 6.41 -19.31 -28.87
CA ALA A 326 5.70 -19.11 -27.62
C ALA A 326 5.96 -17.69 -27.06
N PRO A 327 4.93 -16.94 -26.67
CA PRO A 327 5.12 -15.63 -26.05
C PRO A 327 5.92 -15.79 -24.74
N PRO A 328 6.83 -14.86 -24.44
CA PRO A 328 7.62 -14.92 -23.21
C PRO A 328 6.71 -14.87 -21.99
N ILE A 329 7.11 -15.59 -20.93
CA ILE A 329 6.38 -15.58 -19.67
C ILE A 329 6.41 -14.16 -19.11
N GLN A 330 5.23 -13.60 -18.87
CA GLN A 330 5.07 -12.31 -18.22
C GLN A 330 4.95 -12.53 -16.72
N GLU A 331 6.01 -12.23 -16.00
CA GLU A 331 6.11 -12.39 -14.56
C GLU A 331 7.11 -11.41 -13.97
N PHE A 332 7.00 -11.17 -12.68
CA PHE A 332 8.00 -10.41 -11.91
C PHE A 332 7.87 -10.70 -10.41
N TRP A 333 8.93 -10.37 -9.68
CA TRP A 333 8.92 -10.37 -8.22
C TRP A 333 8.61 -8.99 -7.65
N GLU A 334 7.66 -8.90 -6.73
CA GLU A 334 7.49 -7.76 -5.83
C GLU A 334 8.21 -8.06 -4.51
N TRP A 335 9.18 -7.24 -4.14
CA TRP A 335 9.97 -7.41 -2.92
C TRP A 335 9.90 -6.17 -2.04
N GLU A 336 9.12 -6.30 -0.97
CA GLU A 336 9.14 -5.31 0.09
C GLU A 336 10.35 -5.51 1.00
N MET A 337 10.99 -4.40 1.34
CA MET A 337 12.16 -4.37 2.21
C MET A 337 11.77 -4.13 3.67
N GLY A 338 12.61 -4.60 4.59
CA GLY A 338 12.53 -4.18 5.98
C GLY A 338 12.88 -2.69 6.16
N ASP A 339 12.44 -2.11 7.28
CA ASP A 339 12.51 -0.67 7.51
C ASP A 339 13.76 -0.22 8.27
N TRP A 340 14.30 0.94 7.88
CA TRP A 340 15.34 1.59 8.68
C TRP A 340 14.80 2.02 10.05
N ARG A 341 13.57 2.56 10.10
CA ARG A 341 12.90 3.12 11.29
C ARG A 341 12.97 2.23 12.53
N LYS A 342 12.79 0.92 12.41
CA LYS A 342 12.87 -0.02 13.53
C LYS A 342 14.01 -1.01 13.39
N SER A 343 14.22 -1.61 12.23
CA SER A 343 15.18 -2.70 12.08
C SER A 343 16.58 -2.20 11.73
N ARG A 344 16.74 -0.94 11.32
CA ARG A 344 18.03 -0.43 10.82
C ARG A 344 18.55 -1.35 9.72
N ALA A 345 17.67 -1.70 8.79
CA ALA A 345 17.96 -2.66 7.74
C ALA A 345 18.28 -1.96 6.42
N PHE A 346 19.13 -2.58 5.60
CA PHE A 346 19.28 -2.27 4.18
C PHE A 346 19.39 -3.57 3.37
N ARG A 347 19.10 -3.49 2.07
CA ARG A 347 19.26 -4.62 1.15
C ARG A 347 20.45 -4.38 0.23
N ILE A 348 21.25 -5.42 -0.03
CA ILE A 348 22.16 -5.45 -1.16
C ILE A 348 21.54 -6.37 -2.21
N LEU A 349 21.34 -5.85 -3.39
CA LEU A 349 20.90 -6.57 -4.58
C LEU A 349 22.11 -6.78 -5.50
N ALA A 350 22.24 -7.96 -6.10
CA ALA A 350 23.20 -8.24 -7.15
C ALA A 350 22.52 -8.83 -8.39
N ILE A 351 23.00 -8.40 -9.56
CA ILE A 351 22.64 -8.93 -10.87
C ILE A 351 23.89 -9.58 -11.44
N ASP A 352 23.89 -10.90 -11.53
CA ASP A 352 25.01 -11.72 -11.99
C ASP A 352 24.53 -12.57 -13.17
N LYS A 353 25.05 -12.31 -14.37
CA LYS A 353 24.62 -12.98 -15.62
C LYS A 353 23.10 -13.00 -15.81
N GLY A 354 22.43 -11.92 -15.38
CA GLY A 354 20.97 -11.74 -15.49
C GLY A 354 20.16 -12.36 -14.37
N SER A 355 20.78 -13.17 -13.51
CA SER A 355 20.18 -13.67 -12.29
C SER A 355 20.17 -12.57 -11.24
N VAL A 356 19.01 -12.34 -10.62
CA VAL A 356 18.85 -11.31 -9.59
C VAL A 356 18.77 -11.97 -8.22
N SER A 357 19.67 -11.58 -7.33
CA SER A 357 19.77 -12.08 -5.96
C SER A 357 19.87 -10.92 -4.98
N TYR A 358 19.50 -11.14 -3.72
CA TYR A 358 19.66 -10.12 -2.68
C TYR A 358 19.96 -10.71 -1.31
N VAL A 359 20.45 -9.85 -0.41
CA VAL A 359 20.57 -10.11 1.02
C VAL A 359 20.11 -8.89 1.80
N ASP A 360 19.31 -9.12 2.84
CA ASP A 360 18.89 -8.08 3.78
C ASP A 360 19.86 -8.09 4.98
N VAL A 361 20.43 -6.94 5.30
CA VAL A 361 21.36 -6.73 6.41
C VAL A 361 20.65 -5.94 7.50
N ASP A 362 20.60 -6.50 8.71
CA ASP A 362 20.01 -5.88 9.90
C ASP A 362 21.10 -5.54 10.91
N PHE A 363 21.31 -4.24 11.15
CA PHE A 363 22.32 -3.76 12.11
C PHE A 363 21.96 -3.99 13.58
N LYS A 364 20.69 -4.19 13.93
CA LYS A 364 20.30 -4.54 15.32
C LYS A 364 20.66 -5.96 15.69
N SER A 365 20.76 -6.84 14.69
CA SER A 365 21.21 -8.22 14.89
C SER A 365 22.73 -8.33 15.17
N GLY A 366 23.45 -7.19 15.17
CA GLY A 366 24.89 -7.08 15.38
C GLY A 366 25.62 -6.65 14.11
N THR A 367 26.74 -5.95 14.25
CA THR A 367 27.60 -5.58 13.13
C THR A 367 28.40 -6.78 12.66
N LYS A 368 27.96 -7.41 11.56
CA LYS A 368 28.76 -8.43 10.88
C LYS A 368 30.03 -7.79 10.30
N HIS A 369 31.16 -8.48 10.42
CA HIS A 369 32.44 -8.00 9.89
C HIS A 369 32.58 -8.21 8.38
N ALA A 370 31.80 -9.12 7.82
CA ALA A 370 31.61 -9.31 6.40
C ALA A 370 30.11 -9.45 6.05
N ILE A 371 29.75 -9.17 4.81
CA ILE A 371 28.43 -9.41 4.23
C ILE A 371 28.64 -10.33 3.04
N ILE A 372 27.97 -11.47 3.05
CA ILE A 372 28.09 -12.48 1.99
C ILE A 372 26.76 -12.49 1.23
N LEU A 373 26.84 -12.20 -0.07
CA LEU A 373 25.72 -12.23 -1.00
C LEU A 373 25.99 -13.31 -2.04
N PRO A 374 25.47 -14.54 -1.84
CA PRO A 374 25.58 -15.55 -2.88
C PRO A 374 24.70 -15.16 -4.07
N THR A 375 25.31 -15.07 -5.25
CA THR A 375 24.70 -14.63 -6.50
C THR A 375 24.17 -15.80 -7.33
N PHE A 376 24.79 -16.97 -7.19
CA PHE A 376 24.33 -18.23 -7.78
C PHE A 376 24.81 -19.44 -6.96
N PRO A 377 24.01 -20.53 -6.81
CA PRO A 377 22.63 -20.70 -7.27
C PRO A 377 21.63 -19.80 -6.51
N LEU A 378 20.50 -19.50 -7.14
CA LEU A 378 19.46 -18.62 -6.59
C LEU A 378 18.66 -19.29 -5.46
N ASP A 379 18.15 -18.48 -4.55
CA ASP A 379 17.24 -18.93 -3.49
C ASP A 379 15.90 -19.40 -4.10
N SER A 380 15.55 -20.67 -3.88
CA SER A 380 14.35 -21.27 -4.47
C SER A 380 13.05 -20.74 -3.90
N ARG A 381 13.09 -20.01 -2.78
CA ARG A 381 11.91 -19.41 -2.13
C ARG A 381 11.45 -18.13 -2.82
N PHE A 382 12.40 -17.24 -3.12
CA PHE A 382 12.12 -15.82 -3.36
C PHE A 382 12.80 -15.21 -4.60
N MET A 383 13.65 -15.97 -5.30
CA MET A 383 14.46 -15.43 -6.41
C MET A 383 14.25 -16.20 -7.72
N LEU A 384 13.87 -17.48 -7.66
CA LEU A 384 13.52 -18.26 -8.85
C LEU A 384 12.18 -17.80 -9.44
N THR A 385 12.12 -17.77 -10.77
CA THR A 385 10.93 -17.46 -11.57
C THR A 385 10.54 -18.65 -12.44
N SER A 386 9.36 -18.60 -13.07
CA SER A 386 8.94 -19.66 -14.02
C SER A 386 9.87 -19.71 -15.24
N SER A 387 10.43 -18.55 -15.61
CA SER A 387 11.43 -18.41 -16.68
C SER A 387 12.74 -19.13 -16.35
N CYS A 388 13.14 -19.22 -15.08
CA CYS A 388 14.32 -20.02 -14.70
C CYS A 388 14.13 -21.50 -15.05
N TYR A 389 12.97 -22.07 -14.71
CA TYR A 389 12.62 -23.46 -15.06
C TYR A 389 12.54 -23.65 -16.58
N HIS A 390 11.85 -22.75 -17.28
CA HIS A 390 11.75 -22.79 -18.75
C HIS A 390 13.12 -22.72 -19.42
N ASN A 391 14.00 -21.82 -18.95
CA ASN A 391 15.34 -21.66 -19.49
C ASN A 391 16.23 -22.89 -19.27
N TYR A 392 16.07 -23.56 -18.12
CA TYR A 392 16.79 -24.79 -17.81
C TYR A 392 16.35 -25.93 -18.74
N GLU A 393 15.04 -26.21 -18.78
CA GLU A 393 14.45 -27.29 -19.57
C GLU A 393 14.68 -27.11 -21.07
N CYS A 394 14.56 -25.88 -21.57
CA CYS A 394 14.79 -25.57 -22.98
C CYS A 394 16.26 -25.33 -23.34
N GLN A 395 17.19 -25.43 -22.37
CA GLN A 395 18.63 -25.17 -22.57
C GLN A 395 18.91 -23.83 -23.25
N SER A 396 18.12 -22.81 -22.94
CA SER A 396 18.23 -21.47 -23.55
C SER A 396 19.42 -20.68 -23.02
N VAL A 397 19.99 -21.11 -21.89
CA VAL A 397 21.15 -20.51 -21.23
C VAL A 397 22.34 -21.48 -21.33
N PRO A 398 23.56 -21.00 -21.62
CA PRO A 398 24.74 -21.85 -21.71
C PRO A 398 24.99 -22.66 -20.43
N PRO A 399 25.42 -23.94 -20.52
CA PRO A 399 25.74 -24.78 -19.36
C PRO A 399 26.73 -24.15 -18.39
N SER A 400 27.67 -23.34 -18.89
CA SER A 400 28.66 -22.59 -18.10
C SER A 400 28.06 -21.63 -17.08
N SER A 401 26.77 -21.27 -17.22
CA SER A 401 26.05 -20.44 -16.25
C SER A 401 25.69 -21.21 -14.97
N TYR A 402 25.69 -22.55 -15.01
CA TYR A 402 25.33 -23.42 -13.89
C TYR A 402 26.55 -24.06 -13.22
N GLU A 403 27.71 -24.05 -13.88
CA GLU A 403 28.93 -24.78 -13.49
C GLU A 403 29.68 -24.21 -12.27
N ALA A 404 29.24 -23.07 -11.71
CA ALA A 404 29.93 -22.48 -10.58
C ALA A 404 29.00 -21.89 -9.52
N ILE A 405 29.31 -22.13 -8.25
CA ILE A 405 28.79 -21.38 -7.10
C ILE A 405 29.49 -20.02 -7.07
N ARG A 406 28.72 -18.95 -6.93
CA ARG A 406 29.21 -17.57 -7.02
C ARG A 406 28.67 -16.73 -5.88
N ALA A 407 29.53 -15.87 -5.32
CA ALA A 407 29.15 -14.97 -4.24
C ALA A 407 30.01 -13.71 -4.19
N LEU A 408 29.37 -12.58 -3.89
CA LEU A 408 30.06 -11.36 -3.49
C LEU A 408 30.32 -11.39 -1.99
N VAL A 409 31.54 -11.08 -1.58
CA VAL A 409 31.93 -10.97 -0.17
C VAL A 409 32.43 -9.56 0.10
N PHE A 410 31.66 -8.79 0.86
CA PHE A 410 32.03 -7.44 1.28
C PHE A 410 32.59 -7.51 2.68
N SER A 411 33.86 -7.18 2.88
CA SER A 411 34.51 -7.27 4.19
C SER A 411 35.29 -6.00 4.50
N VAL A 412 35.26 -5.59 5.77
CA VAL A 412 36.07 -4.47 6.28
C VAL A 412 37.55 -4.85 6.32
N TYR A 413 37.85 -6.14 6.44
CA TYR A 413 39.21 -6.67 6.55
C TYR A 413 39.50 -7.64 5.41
N PRO A 414 40.77 -7.77 4.97
CA PRO A 414 41.14 -8.72 3.93
C PRO A 414 40.64 -10.13 4.24
N VAL A 415 39.94 -10.72 3.27
CA VAL A 415 39.38 -12.07 3.38
C VAL A 415 40.50 -13.09 3.13
N ALA A 416 40.71 -13.98 4.10
CA ALA A 416 41.73 -15.02 4.05
C ALA A 416 41.25 -16.27 3.30
N SER A 417 39.99 -16.67 3.51
CA SER A 417 39.41 -17.83 2.82
C SER A 417 37.90 -17.71 2.73
N VAL A 418 37.33 -18.22 1.64
CA VAL A 418 35.88 -18.38 1.48
C VAL A 418 35.58 -19.84 1.16
N VAL A 419 34.58 -20.42 1.83
CA VAL A 419 34.20 -21.84 1.69
C VAL A 419 32.71 -21.92 1.41
N ALA A 420 32.33 -22.62 0.34
CA ALA A 420 30.95 -22.97 0.05
C ALA A 420 30.64 -24.36 0.61
N ARG A 421 29.52 -24.45 1.33
CA ARG A 421 28.98 -25.70 1.88
C ARG A 421 27.60 -25.97 1.31
N VAL A 422 27.41 -27.18 0.80
CA VAL A 422 26.12 -27.68 0.32
C VAL A 422 25.67 -28.81 1.22
N TYR A 423 24.42 -28.73 1.66
CA TYR A 423 23.78 -29.71 2.51
C TYR A 423 22.62 -30.39 1.78
N ASP A 424 22.41 -31.69 2.04
CA ASP A 424 21.25 -32.46 1.60
C ASP A 424 20.30 -32.66 2.78
N SER A 425 19.03 -32.27 2.60
CA SER A 425 17.99 -32.33 3.63
C SER A 425 17.16 -33.63 3.60
N ARG A 426 17.48 -34.57 2.69
CA ARG A 426 16.70 -35.81 2.48
C ARG A 426 16.50 -36.66 3.74
N SER A 427 17.47 -36.68 4.65
CA SER A 427 17.40 -37.44 5.91
C SER A 427 16.49 -36.78 6.97
N GLY A 428 16.00 -35.56 6.72
CA GLY A 428 15.36 -34.69 7.70
C GLY A 428 16.35 -33.80 8.46
N ASN A 429 17.65 -34.05 8.35
CA ASN A 429 18.73 -33.18 8.85
C ASN A 429 19.50 -32.56 7.67
N HIS A 430 20.24 -31.48 7.91
CA HIS A 430 21.11 -30.88 6.89
C HIS A 430 22.48 -31.57 6.89
N ASP A 431 22.61 -32.64 6.10
CA ASP A 431 23.84 -33.41 6.01
C ASP A 431 24.80 -32.77 5.00
N LEU A 432 26.03 -32.46 5.42
CA LEU A 432 27.03 -31.82 4.55
C LEU A 432 27.47 -32.79 3.44
N VAL A 433 27.24 -32.42 2.18
CA VAL A 433 27.57 -33.24 1.00
C VAL A 433 28.69 -32.64 0.16
N VAL A 434 28.87 -31.31 0.18
CA VAL A 434 30.00 -30.64 -0.45
C VAL A 434 30.55 -29.58 0.46
N GLU A 435 31.88 -29.53 0.58
CA GLU A 435 32.64 -28.43 1.12
C GLU A 435 33.75 -28.10 0.13
N THR A 436 33.78 -26.85 -0.37
CA THR A 436 34.75 -26.45 -1.38
C THR A 436 35.25 -25.03 -1.15
N HIS A 437 36.55 -24.81 -1.36
CA HIS A 437 37.15 -23.49 -1.30
C HIS A 437 36.76 -22.68 -2.53
N MET A 438 36.32 -21.45 -2.31
CA MET A 438 36.03 -20.51 -3.38
C MET A 438 37.26 -19.65 -3.68
N ILE A 439 37.53 -19.46 -4.96
CA ILE A 439 38.67 -18.68 -5.46
C ILE A 439 38.16 -17.28 -5.80
N LYS A 440 38.89 -16.24 -5.38
CA LYS A 440 38.60 -14.87 -5.78
C LYS A 440 38.81 -14.73 -7.29
N HIS A 441 37.85 -14.14 -7.99
CA HIS A 441 37.97 -13.89 -9.42
C HIS A 441 39.14 -12.93 -9.69
N ASN A 442 40.04 -13.32 -10.60
CA ASN A 442 41.27 -12.59 -10.89
C ASN A 442 40.99 -11.33 -11.71
N ASP A 443 40.74 -10.22 -11.01
CA ASP A 443 40.91 -8.87 -11.55
C ASP A 443 41.44 -7.98 -10.43
N GLU A 444 42.75 -7.67 -10.47
CA GLU A 444 43.43 -6.89 -9.44
C GLU A 444 42.86 -5.47 -9.29
N ASN A 445 42.14 -4.99 -10.30
CA ASN A 445 41.47 -3.68 -10.31
C ASN A 445 39.95 -3.77 -10.08
N SER A 446 39.42 -4.93 -9.70
CA SER A 446 38.00 -5.08 -9.40
C SER A 446 37.60 -4.32 -8.14
N ARG A 447 36.43 -3.69 -8.21
CA ARG A 447 35.81 -2.87 -7.17
C ARG A 447 35.20 -3.71 -6.04
N GLY A 448 34.96 -5.00 -6.28
CA GLY A 448 34.32 -5.90 -5.33
C GLY A 448 34.86 -7.32 -5.45
N ASP A 449 34.77 -8.07 -4.36
CA ASP A 449 35.37 -9.40 -4.27
C ASP A 449 34.34 -10.48 -4.62
N LEU A 450 34.35 -10.89 -5.89
CA LEU A 450 33.61 -12.04 -6.38
C LEU A 450 34.40 -13.34 -6.13
N TYR A 451 33.78 -14.28 -5.44
CA TYR A 451 34.32 -15.61 -5.19
C TYR A 451 33.56 -16.65 -6.01
N VAL A 452 34.29 -17.61 -6.57
CA VAL A 452 33.77 -18.64 -7.47
C VAL A 452 34.29 -20.01 -7.05
N ALA A 453 33.41 -21.01 -6.98
CA ALA A 453 33.78 -22.42 -6.83
C ALA A 453 33.12 -23.26 -7.90
N GLN A 454 33.92 -24.03 -8.64
CA GLN A 454 33.43 -24.97 -9.65
C GLN A 454 32.79 -26.18 -8.97
N TRP A 455 31.71 -26.69 -9.56
CA TRP A 455 31.02 -27.87 -9.07
C TRP A 455 30.32 -28.64 -10.20
N ASN A 456 29.93 -29.89 -9.92
CA ASN A 456 29.08 -30.65 -10.83
C ASN A 456 27.60 -30.35 -10.52
N TYR A 457 27.05 -29.31 -11.14
CA TYR A 457 25.68 -28.85 -10.89
C TYR A 457 24.61 -29.94 -11.14
N LYS A 458 24.87 -30.87 -12.07
CA LYS A 458 23.95 -31.97 -12.40
C LYS A 458 23.72 -32.92 -11.23
N ALA A 459 24.66 -33.01 -10.29
CA ALA A 459 24.49 -33.80 -9.07
C ALA A 459 23.42 -33.23 -8.13
N PHE A 460 23.02 -31.97 -8.34
CA PHE A 460 22.04 -31.24 -7.53
C PHE A 460 20.73 -30.98 -8.27
N GLU A 461 20.48 -31.69 -9.38
CA GLU A 461 19.16 -31.75 -10.01
C GLU A 461 18.21 -32.60 -9.16
N ASP A 462 17.08 -32.01 -8.73
CA ASP A 462 16.05 -32.72 -7.97
C ASP A 462 14.67 -32.06 -8.20
N ALA A 463 13.60 -32.85 -8.08
CA ALA A 463 12.24 -32.34 -8.18
C ALA A 463 11.80 -31.57 -6.91
N SER A 464 12.42 -31.82 -5.77
CA SER A 464 12.21 -31.09 -4.51
C SER A 464 13.08 -29.82 -4.49
N PRO A 465 12.46 -28.64 -4.47
CA PRO A 465 13.16 -27.36 -4.52
C PRO A 465 13.84 -26.95 -3.20
N ASP A 466 13.64 -27.74 -2.14
CA ASP A 466 14.11 -27.54 -0.77
C ASP A 466 14.99 -28.70 -0.27
N ARG A 467 15.41 -29.59 -1.19
CA ARG A 467 16.34 -30.69 -0.86
C ARG A 467 17.75 -30.18 -0.56
N PHE A 468 18.30 -29.32 -1.43
CA PHE A 468 19.67 -28.85 -1.29
C PHE A 468 19.73 -27.43 -0.73
N TRP A 469 20.67 -27.22 0.20
CA TRP A 469 20.86 -25.95 0.90
C TRP A 469 22.30 -25.46 0.76
N LEU A 470 22.47 -24.17 0.51
CA LEU A 470 23.75 -23.52 0.38
C LEU A 470 24.02 -22.64 1.60
N GLN A 471 25.25 -22.73 2.13
CA GLN A 471 25.79 -21.78 3.08
C GLN A 471 27.23 -21.46 2.71
N ILE A 472 27.60 -20.18 2.79
CA ILE A 472 28.96 -19.72 2.49
C ILE A 472 29.56 -19.13 3.76
N GLU A 473 30.79 -19.52 4.05
CA GLU A 473 31.61 -19.00 5.14
C GLU A 473 32.74 -18.15 4.58
N ALA A 474 32.92 -16.95 5.12
CA ALA A 474 34.09 -16.13 4.85
C ALA A 474 34.88 -15.91 6.14
N ASN A 475 36.17 -16.22 6.10
CA ASN A 475 37.12 -15.99 7.18
C ASN A 475 38.01 -14.81 6.82
N ASP A 476 38.13 -13.85 7.72
CA ASP A 476 39.07 -12.74 7.56
C ASP A 476 40.48 -13.11 8.06
N ASN A 477 41.45 -12.25 7.73
CA ASN A 477 42.83 -12.40 8.17
C ASN A 477 43.04 -12.20 9.69
N ARG A 478 42.00 -11.84 10.44
CA ARG A 478 42.00 -11.76 11.92
C ARG A 478 41.39 -13.01 12.57
N GLY A 479 41.09 -14.04 11.78
CA GLY A 479 40.53 -15.31 12.26
C GLY A 479 39.05 -15.25 12.62
N ARG A 480 38.32 -14.21 12.19
CA ARG A 480 36.87 -14.11 12.41
C ARG A 480 36.12 -14.71 11.23
N SER A 481 35.17 -15.57 11.54
CA SER A 481 34.28 -16.22 10.59
C SER A 481 32.95 -15.48 10.49
N THR A 482 32.43 -15.33 9.27
CA THR A 482 31.06 -14.91 9.01
C THR A 482 30.36 -15.93 8.12
N LEU A 483 29.16 -16.35 8.51
CA LEU A 483 28.30 -17.24 7.73
C LEU A 483 27.19 -16.46 7.03
N SER A 484 26.90 -16.86 5.79
CA SER A 484 25.67 -16.48 5.10
C SER A 484 24.45 -17.13 5.77
N GLU A 485 23.26 -16.63 5.44
CA GLU A 485 22.04 -17.39 5.72
C GLU A 485 22.12 -18.74 4.99
N LEU A 486 21.68 -19.80 5.66
CA LEU A 486 21.46 -21.11 5.07
C LEU A 486 20.20 -21.03 4.20
N ARG A 487 20.33 -21.20 2.89
CA ARG A 487 19.22 -21.02 1.95
C ARG A 487 19.03 -22.22 1.02
N PRO A 488 17.77 -22.61 0.70
CA PRO A 488 17.53 -23.69 -0.24
C PRO A 488 17.77 -23.19 -1.67
N PHE A 489 18.16 -24.08 -2.55
CA PHE A 489 18.27 -23.79 -3.98
C PHE A 489 17.77 -24.96 -4.82
N SER A 490 17.42 -24.65 -6.07
CA SER A 490 17.06 -25.62 -7.10
C SER A 490 17.74 -25.20 -8.40
N ILE A 491 18.56 -26.10 -8.95
CA ILE A 491 19.33 -25.85 -10.17
C ILE A 491 18.45 -25.92 -11.42
N ASN A 492 17.52 -26.85 -11.43
CA ASN A 492 16.51 -27.01 -12.47
C ASN A 492 15.36 -26.00 -12.39
N GLY A 493 15.37 -25.07 -11.43
CA GLY A 493 14.42 -23.95 -11.41
C GLY A 493 13.08 -24.22 -10.72
N TYR A 494 12.92 -25.35 -10.02
CA TYR A 494 11.74 -25.59 -9.18
C TYR A 494 11.72 -24.62 -7.99
N ARG A 495 10.51 -24.15 -7.66
CA ARG A 495 10.30 -23.11 -6.65
C ARG A 495 9.78 -23.71 -5.35
N PHE A 496 10.41 -23.34 -4.24
CA PHE A 496 9.94 -23.75 -2.93
C PHE A 496 8.74 -22.89 -2.50
N LYS A 497 7.57 -23.52 -2.39
CA LYS A 497 6.30 -22.85 -2.10
C LYS A 497 6.17 -22.59 -0.60
N LEU A 498 6.35 -21.33 -0.22
CA LEU A 498 6.07 -20.86 1.14
C LEU A 498 4.64 -20.33 1.27
N SER A 499 4.06 -20.54 2.44
CA SER A 499 2.76 -19.98 2.80
C SER A 499 2.92 -18.67 3.59
N TRP A 500 2.02 -17.74 3.34
CA TRP A 500 1.94 -16.53 4.14
C TRP A 500 1.26 -16.80 5.47
N SER A 501 1.72 -16.09 6.51
CA SER A 501 0.91 -15.89 7.70
C SER A 501 -0.32 -15.03 7.37
N TRP A 502 -1.35 -15.07 8.22
CA TRP A 502 -2.55 -14.23 8.04
C TRP A 502 -2.24 -12.72 7.95
N LYS A 503 -1.20 -12.24 8.65
CA LYS A 503 -0.78 -10.84 8.58
C LYS A 503 -0.15 -10.50 7.24
N GLU A 504 0.74 -11.35 6.75
CA GLU A 504 1.40 -11.20 5.45
C GLU A 504 0.38 -11.29 4.31
N PHE A 505 -0.55 -12.25 4.37
CA PHE A 505 -1.67 -12.37 3.43
C PHE A 505 -2.52 -11.11 3.40
N PHE A 506 -2.89 -10.57 4.58
CA PHE A 506 -3.74 -9.40 4.67
C PHE A 506 -3.12 -8.18 3.98
N VAL A 507 -1.80 -8.03 4.03
CA VAL A 507 -1.13 -6.85 3.47
C VAL A 507 -0.54 -7.05 2.08
N MET A 508 -0.15 -8.26 1.68
CA MET A 508 0.39 -8.53 0.34
C MET A 508 -0.66 -9.14 -0.60
N GLY A 509 -1.54 -9.99 -0.07
CA GLY A 509 -2.47 -10.80 -0.85
C GLY A 509 -3.79 -10.10 -1.19
N CYS A 510 -4.25 -9.18 -0.35
CA CYS A 510 -5.50 -8.45 -0.53
C CYS A 510 -5.29 -7.15 -1.33
N GLN A 511 -5.98 -6.99 -2.46
CA GLN A 511 -5.94 -5.74 -3.24
C GLN A 511 -6.90 -4.71 -2.62
N TRP A 512 -6.43 -3.99 -1.59
CA TRP A 512 -7.29 -3.14 -0.75
C TRP A 512 -8.02 -2.03 -1.51
N ALA A 513 -7.39 -1.47 -2.54
CA ALA A 513 -8.02 -0.45 -3.37
C ALA A 513 -9.28 -0.98 -4.09
N ALA A 514 -9.17 -2.18 -4.68
CA ALA A 514 -10.30 -2.83 -5.35
C ALA A 514 -11.34 -3.37 -4.35
N LEU A 515 -10.92 -3.72 -3.13
CA LEU A 515 -11.79 -4.26 -2.09
C LEU A 515 -12.59 -3.21 -1.32
N TYR A 516 -12.17 -1.94 -1.33
CA TYR A 516 -12.80 -0.89 -0.55
C TYR A 516 -14.33 -0.79 -0.76
N TYR A 517 -14.77 -0.57 -2.00
CA TYR A 517 -16.20 -0.45 -2.32
C TYR A 517 -16.99 -1.74 -2.07
N PRO A 518 -16.53 -2.94 -2.51
CA PRO A 518 -17.18 -4.20 -2.17
C PRO A 518 -17.38 -4.39 -0.67
N VAL A 519 -16.36 -4.12 0.15
CA VAL A 519 -16.45 -4.24 1.62
C VAL A 519 -17.42 -3.21 2.18
N PHE A 520 -17.30 -1.95 1.78
CA PHE A 520 -18.19 -0.87 2.21
C PHE A 520 -19.67 -1.19 1.95
N TRP A 521 -20.01 -1.54 0.70
CA TRP A 521 -21.38 -1.88 0.33
C TRP A 521 -21.88 -3.16 1.00
N SER A 522 -21.02 -4.16 1.18
CA SER A 522 -21.39 -5.39 1.89
C SER A 522 -21.77 -5.11 3.35
N VAL A 523 -20.98 -4.29 4.05
CA VAL A 523 -21.25 -3.91 5.45
C VAL A 523 -22.52 -3.07 5.56
N LEU A 524 -22.71 -2.09 4.66
CA LEU A 524 -23.93 -1.29 4.62
C LEU A 524 -25.17 -2.13 4.31
N PHE A 525 -25.10 -3.00 3.31
CA PHE A 525 -26.19 -3.88 2.93
C PHE A 525 -26.57 -4.83 4.06
N PHE A 526 -25.58 -5.38 4.77
CA PHE A 526 -25.82 -6.18 5.97
C PHE A 526 -26.58 -5.40 7.04
N MET A 527 -26.17 -4.16 7.35
CA MET A 527 -26.87 -3.30 8.31
C MET A 527 -28.28 -2.94 7.85
N LEU A 528 -28.49 -2.66 6.56
CA LEU A 528 -29.82 -2.37 6.00
C LEU A 528 -30.74 -3.60 6.05
N ILE A 529 -30.26 -4.80 5.70
CA ILE A 529 -31.01 -6.05 5.85
C ILE A 529 -31.41 -6.22 7.31
N PHE A 530 -30.45 -6.08 8.22
CA PHE A 530 -30.70 -6.24 9.65
C PHE A 530 -31.81 -5.30 10.16
N LEU A 531 -31.89 -4.08 9.63
CA LEU A 531 -32.91 -3.10 10.02
C LEU A 531 -34.25 -3.26 9.28
N LEU A 532 -34.25 -3.67 8.01
CA LEU A 532 -35.45 -3.67 7.15
C LEU A 532 -36.16 -5.03 7.08
N PHE A 533 -35.40 -6.13 7.00
CA PHE A 533 -35.95 -7.48 6.92
C PHE A 533 -36.93 -7.81 8.06
N PRO A 534 -36.67 -7.46 9.33
CA PRO A 534 -37.58 -7.81 10.41
C PRO A 534 -38.87 -7.00 10.35
N LYS A 535 -38.82 -5.78 9.79
CA LYS A 535 -40.01 -4.96 9.56
C LYS A 535 -40.92 -5.57 8.49
N ALA A 536 -40.35 -6.11 7.42
CA ALA A 536 -41.11 -6.83 6.40
C ALA A 536 -41.81 -8.08 6.98
N LEU A 537 -41.15 -8.81 7.89
CA LEU A 537 -41.77 -9.95 8.58
C LEU A 537 -42.95 -9.55 9.46
N LEU A 538 -42.91 -8.37 10.09
CA LEU A 538 -44.03 -7.85 10.91
C LEU A 538 -45.27 -7.46 10.09
N VAL A 539 -45.15 -7.25 8.77
CA VAL A 539 -46.29 -6.97 7.88
C VAL A 539 -47.13 -8.23 7.63
N PHE A 540 -46.55 -9.42 7.76
CA PHE A 540 -47.26 -10.68 7.58
C PHE A 540 -47.80 -11.20 8.94
N PRO A 541 -49.11 -11.13 9.22
CA PRO A 541 -49.67 -11.42 10.54
C PRO A 541 -49.45 -12.87 11.01
N LYS A 542 -49.23 -13.81 10.09
CA LYS A 542 -48.90 -15.22 10.39
C LYS A 542 -47.46 -15.42 10.92
N LYS A 543 -46.62 -14.39 10.97
CA LYS A 543 -45.18 -14.46 11.34
C LYS A 543 -44.78 -13.48 12.46
N ILE A 544 -45.71 -13.16 13.36
CA ILE A 544 -45.40 -12.37 14.56
C ILE A 544 -44.73 -13.29 15.58
N TYR A 545 -43.41 -13.16 15.73
CA TYR A 545 -42.66 -13.90 16.74
C TYR A 545 -42.67 -13.09 18.03
N THR A 546 -43.26 -13.66 19.09
CA THR A 546 -43.31 -13.07 20.43
C THR A 546 -42.49 -13.91 21.40
N TYR A 547 -42.15 -13.32 22.55
CA TYR A 547 -41.51 -14.04 23.65
C TYR A 547 -42.26 -15.34 24.03
N LYS A 548 -43.60 -15.32 23.96
CA LYS A 548 -44.45 -16.50 24.18
C LYS A 548 -44.25 -17.59 23.11
N ASN A 549 -44.10 -17.22 21.84
CA ASN A 549 -43.79 -18.17 20.75
C ASN A 549 -42.37 -18.76 20.87
N PHE A 550 -41.40 -18.00 21.37
CA PHE A 550 -40.03 -18.50 21.64
C PHE A 550 -39.98 -19.47 22.81
N ILE A 551 -40.70 -19.21 23.91
CA ILE A 551 -40.82 -20.15 25.03
C ILE A 551 -41.54 -21.44 24.61
N GLY A 552 -42.59 -21.32 23.79
CA GLY A 552 -43.36 -22.45 23.28
C GLY A 552 -42.63 -23.32 22.24
N ASN A 553 -41.74 -22.72 21.43
CA ASN A 553 -40.92 -23.42 20.44
C ASN A 553 -39.47 -22.91 20.53
N LYS A 554 -38.65 -23.57 21.36
CA LYS A 554 -37.24 -23.25 21.71
C LYS A 554 -36.25 -23.41 20.54
N GLY A 555 -36.62 -23.05 19.32
CA GLY A 555 -35.75 -23.09 18.15
C GLY A 555 -34.85 -21.86 18.06
N LEU A 556 -33.56 -22.06 17.75
CA LEU A 556 -32.58 -20.99 17.51
C LEU A 556 -33.06 -19.99 16.45
N VAL A 557 -33.67 -20.47 15.37
CA VAL A 557 -34.22 -19.64 14.28
C VAL A 557 -35.34 -18.71 14.79
N ASN A 558 -36.25 -19.22 15.62
CA ASN A 558 -37.33 -18.40 16.20
C ASN A 558 -36.78 -17.35 17.17
N GLY A 559 -35.72 -17.68 17.92
CA GLY A 559 -35.02 -16.73 18.79
C GLY A 559 -34.35 -15.59 18.02
N VAL A 560 -33.65 -15.91 16.92
CA VAL A 560 -33.01 -14.91 16.04
C VAL A 560 -34.05 -14.02 15.36
N LEU A 561 -35.12 -14.61 14.82
CA LEU A 561 -36.20 -13.84 14.17
C LEU A 561 -36.94 -12.92 15.15
N TRP A 562 -37.14 -13.37 16.39
CA TRP A 562 -37.70 -12.55 17.44
C TRP A 562 -36.75 -11.40 17.85
N PHE A 563 -35.46 -11.70 18.05
CA PHE A 563 -34.43 -10.69 18.37
C PHE A 563 -34.43 -9.55 17.35
N LEU A 564 -34.48 -9.92 16.08
CA LEU A 564 -34.54 -9.01 14.95
C LEU A 564 -35.80 -8.12 14.94
N GLN A 565 -36.95 -8.63 15.37
CA GLN A 565 -38.22 -7.89 15.35
C GLN A 565 -38.35 -6.85 16.47
N GLU A 566 -37.73 -7.05 17.64
CA GLU A 566 -37.93 -6.16 18.80
C GLU A 566 -37.39 -4.75 18.57
N LEU A 567 -36.26 -4.60 17.87
CA LEU A 567 -35.73 -3.27 17.52
C LEU A 567 -36.73 -2.49 16.63
N CYS A 568 -37.37 -3.17 15.68
CA CYS A 568 -38.38 -2.58 14.78
C CYS A 568 -39.68 -2.16 15.48
N ARG A 569 -39.96 -2.65 16.69
CA ARG A 569 -41.13 -2.25 17.49
C ARG A 569 -40.93 -0.87 18.13
N ILE A 570 -39.69 -0.49 18.42
CA ILE A 570 -39.33 0.83 18.93
C ILE A 570 -39.18 1.79 17.74
N ARG A 571 -40.31 2.32 17.23
CA ARG A 571 -40.37 3.12 15.99
C ARG A 571 -39.32 4.23 15.93
N SER A 572 -39.18 5.03 16.98
CA SER A 572 -38.24 6.16 17.01
C SER A 572 -36.78 5.73 16.91
N LEU A 573 -36.39 4.65 17.59
CA LEU A 573 -35.03 4.12 17.55
C LEU A 573 -34.71 3.49 16.18
N TRP A 574 -35.67 2.75 15.62
CA TRP A 574 -35.55 2.16 14.29
C TRP A 574 -35.40 3.22 13.18
N PHE A 575 -36.27 4.24 13.16
CA PHE A 575 -36.13 5.36 12.23
C PHE A 575 -34.81 6.12 12.43
N GLY A 576 -34.34 6.26 13.67
CA GLY A 576 -33.05 6.88 13.98
C GLY A 576 -31.86 6.13 13.36
N TRP A 577 -31.81 4.80 13.50
CA TRP A 577 -30.74 3.99 12.91
C TRP A 577 -30.78 3.98 11.38
N ILE A 578 -31.98 3.86 10.78
CA ILE A 578 -32.13 3.96 9.33
C ILE A 578 -31.69 5.34 8.83
N GLY A 579 -32.17 6.41 9.48
CA GLY A 579 -31.79 7.78 9.14
C GLY A 579 -30.28 8.00 9.23
N TYR A 580 -29.62 7.43 10.23
CA TYR A 580 -28.16 7.53 10.35
C TYR A 580 -27.41 6.76 9.26
N VAL A 581 -27.87 5.55 8.90
CA VAL A 581 -27.27 4.80 7.78
C VAL A 581 -27.42 5.57 6.46
N PHE A 582 -28.59 6.16 6.19
CA PHE A 582 -28.78 7.03 5.03
C PHE A 582 -27.92 8.30 5.11
N TYR A 583 -27.75 8.88 6.31
CA TYR A 583 -26.87 10.04 6.50
C TYR A 583 -25.44 9.74 6.05
N LEU A 584 -24.89 8.58 6.39
CA LEU A 584 -23.53 8.18 6.00
C LEU A 584 -23.34 8.01 4.47
N ILE A 585 -24.43 7.86 3.71
CA ILE A 585 -24.40 7.71 2.25
C ILE A 585 -24.69 9.06 1.56
N LEU A 586 -25.64 9.82 2.08
CA LEU A 586 -26.20 11.00 1.41
C LEU A 586 -25.53 12.32 1.79
N PHE A 587 -24.84 12.37 2.94
CA PHE A 587 -24.30 13.61 3.48
C PHE A 587 -22.81 13.50 3.81
N PRO A 588 -22.08 14.62 3.80
CA PRO A 588 -20.74 14.69 4.36
C PRO A 588 -20.70 14.25 5.82
N TRP A 589 -19.68 13.47 6.17
CA TRP A 589 -19.49 12.97 7.53
C TRP A 589 -18.98 14.10 8.43
N PHE A 590 -17.98 14.84 7.97
CA PHE A 590 -17.39 15.97 8.69
C PHE A 590 -16.57 16.86 7.76
N MET A 591 -16.15 18.02 8.26
CA MET A 591 -15.27 18.97 7.58
C MET A 591 -13.91 19.04 8.26
N GLY A 592 -12.82 19.06 7.50
CA GLY A 592 -11.46 19.14 8.06
C GLY A 592 -10.48 19.91 7.19
N GLN A 593 -9.38 20.35 7.79
CA GLN A 593 -8.23 20.88 7.07
C GLN A 593 -7.31 19.73 6.67
N VAL A 594 -7.24 19.45 5.37
CA VAL A 594 -6.44 18.34 4.81
C VAL A 594 -5.10 18.77 4.22
N PHE A 595 -4.87 20.08 4.08
CA PHE A 595 -3.64 20.64 3.52
C PHE A 595 -2.86 21.41 4.59
N THR A 596 -1.56 21.60 4.36
CA THR A 596 -0.70 22.42 5.21
C THR A 596 -0.99 23.91 5.00
N GLU A 597 -1.42 24.29 3.78
CA GLU A 597 -1.82 25.64 3.40
C GLU A 597 -3.34 25.80 3.30
N GLY A 598 -3.84 27.03 3.54
CA GLY A 598 -5.22 27.43 3.29
C GLY A 598 -6.18 27.11 4.44
N LYS A 599 -7.05 28.05 4.78
CA LYS A 599 -8.18 27.84 5.70
C LYS A 599 -9.34 27.08 5.04
N ASN A 600 -9.11 26.48 3.86
CA ASN A 600 -10.16 25.85 3.09
C ASN A 600 -10.50 24.52 3.73
N MET A 601 -11.59 24.54 4.49
CA MET A 601 -12.22 23.36 5.05
C MET A 601 -12.81 22.54 3.92
N VAL A 602 -12.46 21.25 3.86
CA VAL A 602 -13.00 20.32 2.86
C VAL A 602 -13.86 19.26 3.54
N TYR A 603 -14.80 18.72 2.78
CA TYR A 603 -15.78 17.75 3.28
C TYR A 603 -15.30 16.32 3.04
N MET A 604 -15.44 15.44 4.02
CA MET A 604 -15.20 14.00 3.84
C MET A 604 -16.52 13.28 3.57
N THR A 605 -16.52 12.39 2.58
CA THR A 605 -17.61 11.46 2.24
C THR A 605 -17.09 10.02 2.19
N TYR A 606 -17.98 9.06 1.96
CA TYR A 606 -17.55 7.67 1.68
C TYR A 606 -16.84 7.50 0.33
N MET A 607 -16.89 8.49 -0.56
CA MET A 607 -16.22 8.48 -1.86
C MET A 607 -14.84 9.14 -1.84
N GLY A 608 -14.51 9.88 -0.79
CA GLY A 608 -13.26 10.63 -0.66
C GLY A 608 -13.48 12.01 -0.04
N TRP A 609 -12.41 12.79 -0.03
CA TRP A 609 -12.43 14.22 0.31
C TRP A 609 -12.83 15.04 -0.90
N VAL A 610 -13.78 15.95 -0.72
CA VAL A 610 -14.32 16.82 -1.77
C VAL A 610 -13.43 18.06 -1.87
N VAL A 611 -12.66 18.17 -2.95
CA VAL A 611 -11.75 19.28 -3.20
C VAL A 611 -12.17 20.05 -4.44
N GLU A 612 -12.10 21.37 -4.38
CA GLU A 612 -12.34 22.25 -5.54
C GLU A 612 -11.11 22.27 -6.44
N THR A 613 -11.31 22.00 -7.73
CA THR A 613 -10.23 22.01 -8.71
C THR A 613 -9.90 23.44 -9.15
N ASN A 614 -8.61 23.77 -9.26
CA ASN A 614 -8.14 25.08 -9.73
C ASN A 614 -8.47 25.38 -11.21
N ASN A 615 -9.04 24.43 -11.97
CA ASN A 615 -9.34 24.57 -13.40
C ASN A 615 -10.63 25.37 -13.71
N GLY A 616 -11.09 26.24 -12.80
CA GLY A 616 -12.05 27.31 -13.11
C GLY A 616 -13.48 26.89 -13.49
N GLN A 617 -13.87 25.61 -13.35
CA GLN A 617 -15.22 25.13 -13.70
C GLN A 617 -16.09 24.78 -12.48
N GLY A 618 -15.63 25.03 -11.24
CA GLY A 618 -16.41 24.67 -10.04
C GLY A 618 -16.70 23.17 -9.91
N LYS A 619 -15.92 22.32 -10.58
CA LYS A 619 -16.06 20.86 -10.48
C LYS A 619 -15.35 20.37 -9.23
N HIS A 620 -16.10 19.70 -8.37
CA HIS A 620 -15.58 18.99 -7.21
C HIS A 620 -14.98 17.65 -7.61
N GLU A 621 -13.78 17.37 -7.13
CA GLU A 621 -13.10 16.08 -7.29
C GLU A 621 -13.07 15.34 -5.94
N TYR A 622 -13.23 14.02 -5.99
CA TYR A 622 -13.12 13.16 -4.81
C TYR A 622 -11.71 12.57 -4.76
N ILE A 623 -10.91 13.03 -3.80
CA ILE A 623 -9.52 12.57 -3.64
C ILE A 623 -9.36 11.71 -2.37
N GLY A 624 -8.34 10.85 -2.35
CA GLY A 624 -8.04 9.98 -1.20
C GLY A 624 -8.97 8.77 -1.08
N SER A 625 -9.62 8.36 -2.17
CA SER A 625 -10.19 7.01 -2.29
C SER A 625 -9.12 6.12 -2.92
N PRO A 626 -8.69 5.02 -2.27
CA PRO A 626 -9.37 4.30 -1.19
C PRO A 626 -8.87 4.63 0.24
N ASP A 627 -7.96 5.58 0.42
CA ASP A 627 -7.28 5.91 1.68
C ASP A 627 -8.24 6.15 2.85
N ILE A 628 -9.39 6.78 2.58
CA ILE A 628 -10.46 7.01 3.56
C ILE A 628 -10.98 5.72 4.22
N MET A 629 -10.68 4.53 3.69
CA MET A 629 -11.10 3.27 4.31
C MET A 629 -10.61 3.15 5.76
N VAL A 630 -9.46 3.73 6.10
CA VAL A 630 -8.90 3.71 7.46
C VAL A 630 -9.79 4.44 8.47
N VAL A 631 -10.69 5.29 7.99
CA VAL A 631 -11.72 5.97 8.78
C VAL A 631 -13.06 5.27 8.60
N VAL A 632 -13.46 5.02 7.35
CA VAL A 632 -14.80 4.53 6.99
C VAL A 632 -15.04 3.10 7.50
N ILE A 633 -14.16 2.14 7.18
CA ILE A 633 -14.38 0.73 7.54
C ILE A 633 -14.38 0.55 9.06
N PRO A 634 -13.41 1.09 9.83
CA PRO A 634 -13.42 0.96 11.29
C PRO A 634 -14.65 1.61 11.94
N HIS A 635 -15.14 2.73 11.40
CA HIS A 635 -16.38 3.34 11.91
C HIS A 635 -17.58 2.42 11.71
N LEU A 636 -17.76 1.89 10.51
CA LEU A 636 -18.90 1.00 10.22
C LEU A 636 -18.83 -0.30 11.05
N LEU A 637 -17.66 -0.95 11.12
CA LEU A 637 -17.50 -2.25 11.76
C LEU A 637 -17.38 -2.21 13.29
N PHE A 638 -16.73 -1.19 13.86
CA PHE A 638 -16.45 -1.13 15.30
C PHE A 638 -17.30 -0.11 16.07
N VAL A 639 -18.04 0.75 15.37
CA VAL A 639 -18.94 1.72 16.01
C VAL A 639 -20.38 1.47 15.60
N VAL A 640 -20.72 1.61 14.31
CA VAL A 640 -22.12 1.60 13.86
C VAL A 640 -22.76 0.22 14.01
N LEU A 641 -22.13 -0.82 13.48
CA LEU A 641 -22.67 -2.17 13.55
C LEU A 641 -22.84 -2.66 15.01
N PRO A 642 -21.82 -2.57 15.89
CA PRO A 642 -21.99 -2.91 17.31
C PRO A 642 -23.08 -2.07 18.00
N ALA A 643 -23.21 -0.79 17.67
CA ALA A 643 -24.24 0.07 18.25
C ALA A 643 -25.67 -0.35 17.86
N ILE A 644 -25.86 -0.77 16.61
CA ILE A 644 -27.13 -1.35 16.13
C ILE A 644 -27.43 -2.67 16.86
N LEU A 645 -26.44 -3.57 16.97
CA LEU A 645 -26.58 -4.87 17.61
C LEU A 645 -26.90 -4.75 19.11
N VAL A 646 -26.20 -3.88 19.84
CA VAL A 646 -26.46 -3.66 21.27
C VAL A 646 -27.81 -2.95 21.49
N SER A 647 -28.23 -2.08 20.59
CA SER A 647 -29.57 -1.48 20.60
C SER A 647 -30.66 -2.55 20.45
N GLY A 648 -30.47 -3.51 19.55
CA GLY A 648 -31.34 -4.67 19.40
C GLY A 648 -31.38 -5.53 20.67
N ALA A 649 -30.22 -5.82 21.26
CA ALA A 649 -30.13 -6.58 22.50
C ALA A 649 -30.84 -5.88 23.68
N LEU A 650 -30.71 -4.55 23.80
CA LEU A 650 -31.44 -3.75 24.80
C LEU A 650 -32.97 -3.80 24.57
N ALA A 651 -33.41 -3.77 23.30
CA ALA A 651 -34.83 -3.88 22.97
C ALA A 651 -35.41 -5.24 23.39
N VAL A 652 -34.67 -6.31 23.12
CA VAL A 652 -35.03 -7.69 23.50
C VAL A 652 -35.06 -7.86 25.02
N GLU A 653 -34.01 -7.42 25.71
CA GLU A 653 -33.94 -7.46 27.17
C GLU A 653 -35.10 -6.68 27.81
N GLY A 654 -35.42 -5.50 27.26
CA GLY A 654 -36.58 -4.70 27.66
C GLY A 654 -37.91 -5.43 27.43
N ALA A 655 -38.07 -6.16 26.32
CA ALA A 655 -39.27 -6.95 26.03
C ALA A 655 -39.44 -8.13 26.99
N ILE A 656 -38.36 -8.86 27.30
CA ILE A 656 -38.36 -9.95 28.29
C ILE A 656 -38.81 -9.41 29.65
N TYR A 657 -38.22 -8.29 30.07
CA TYR A 657 -38.55 -7.69 31.37
C TYR A 657 -40.02 -7.27 31.45
N ARG A 658 -40.59 -6.68 30.39
CA ARG A 658 -42.02 -6.34 30.33
C ARG A 658 -42.91 -7.56 30.49
N GLU A 659 -42.63 -8.64 29.77
CA GLU A 659 -43.41 -9.88 29.87
C GLU A 659 -43.29 -10.53 31.27
N GLN A 660 -42.10 -10.52 31.87
CA GLN A 660 -41.89 -11.00 33.24
C GLN A 660 -42.64 -10.16 34.27
N MET A 661 -42.63 -8.82 34.14
CA MET A 661 -43.40 -7.92 35.00
C MET A 661 -44.91 -8.16 34.86
N LEU A 662 -45.42 -8.31 33.63
CA LEU A 662 -46.84 -8.61 33.39
C LEU A 662 -47.24 -9.97 33.98
N ALA A 663 -46.39 -10.99 33.84
CA ALA A 663 -46.63 -12.30 34.44
C ALA A 663 -46.64 -12.26 35.98
N PHE A 664 -45.77 -11.44 36.59
CA PHE A 664 -45.72 -11.25 38.04
C PHE A 664 -46.95 -10.48 38.57
N ILE A 665 -47.37 -9.43 37.88
CA ILE A 665 -48.60 -8.67 38.22
C ILE A 665 -49.84 -9.54 38.04
N GLY A 666 -49.91 -10.36 36.98
CA GLY A 666 -50.99 -11.31 36.75
C GLY A 666 -51.11 -12.35 37.87
N LYS A 667 -50.01 -13.00 38.25
CA LYS A 667 -49.98 -13.94 39.39
C LYS A 667 -50.45 -13.32 40.69
N LYS A 668 -50.02 -12.09 40.98
CA LYS A 668 -50.44 -11.35 42.19
C LYS A 668 -51.95 -11.06 42.20
N LYS A 669 -52.58 -10.91 41.03
CA LYS A 669 -54.03 -10.67 40.89
C LYS A 669 -54.85 -11.97 41.04
N ASP A 670 -54.30 -13.10 40.60
CA ASP A 670 -54.90 -14.42 40.78
C ASP A 670 -54.76 -14.93 42.22
N ASP A 671 -53.61 -14.67 42.88
CA ASP A 671 -53.42 -14.95 44.31
C ASP A 671 -54.37 -14.13 45.20
N LEU A 672 -54.75 -12.92 44.77
CA LEU A 672 -55.77 -12.08 45.41
C LEU A 672 -57.19 -12.65 45.28
N HIS A 673 -57.45 -13.51 44.29
CA HIS A 673 -58.77 -14.10 44.04
C HIS A 673 -59.00 -15.45 44.74
N VAL A 674 -57.94 -16.10 45.26
CA VAL A 674 -58.02 -17.42 45.93
C VAL A 674 -58.03 -17.31 47.47
N GLY A 675 -57.89 -16.12 48.05
CA GLY A 675 -57.72 -15.95 49.50
C GLY A 675 -58.68 -14.96 50.18
N SER A 676 -60.00 -15.15 50.10
CA SER A 676 -60.92 -14.45 51.02
C SER A 676 -61.18 -15.29 52.28
N ARG A 677 -60.39 -15.02 53.32
CA ARG A 677 -60.78 -14.89 54.75
C ARG A 677 -59.57 -15.13 55.67
N LYS A 678 -58.93 -14.04 56.09
CA LYS A 678 -58.56 -13.77 57.49
C LYS A 678 -57.97 -12.36 57.61
N HIS A 679 -58.65 -11.51 58.37
CA HIS A 679 -58.13 -10.24 58.88
C HIS A 679 -56.91 -10.51 59.77
N ALA A 680 -55.81 -9.77 59.55
CA ALA A 680 -55.03 -9.06 60.58
C ALA A 680 -53.71 -8.48 60.02
N LEU A 681 -53.36 -7.29 60.54
CA LEU A 681 -52.04 -6.63 60.52
C LEU A 681 -51.62 -5.83 59.28
N ILE A 682 -52.05 -4.58 59.34
CA ILE A 682 -51.36 -3.38 58.86
C ILE A 682 -49.91 -3.39 59.37
N GLY A 683 -48.94 -3.21 58.46
CA GLY A 683 -47.55 -2.88 58.82
C GLY A 683 -46.51 -3.97 58.52
N ASN A 684 -46.21 -4.22 57.23
CA ASN A 684 -44.87 -4.66 56.74
C ASN A 684 -44.79 -4.93 55.23
N GLN A 685 -45.87 -4.75 54.46
CA GLN A 685 -45.86 -5.11 53.02
C GLN A 685 -45.12 -4.14 52.09
N ARG A 686 -44.62 -3.00 52.57
CA ARG A 686 -43.87 -2.04 51.73
C ARG A 686 -42.38 -2.35 51.57
N SER A 687 -41.74 -3.11 52.49
CA SER A 687 -40.29 -3.35 52.39
C SER A 687 -39.90 -4.64 51.65
N MET A 688 -40.79 -5.62 51.52
CA MET A 688 -40.45 -6.89 50.85
C MET A 688 -40.58 -6.84 49.31
N VAL A 689 -41.30 -5.84 48.78
CA VAL A 689 -41.43 -5.60 47.33
C VAL A 689 -40.20 -4.84 46.80
N SER A 690 -39.53 -4.05 47.64
CA SER A 690 -38.31 -3.32 47.26
C SER A 690 -37.06 -4.20 47.19
N ASP A 691 -36.96 -5.25 48.02
CA ASP A 691 -35.72 -6.05 48.14
C ASP A 691 -35.51 -7.08 47.00
N VAL A 692 -36.56 -7.46 46.27
CA VAL A 692 -36.43 -8.37 45.10
C VAL A 692 -36.15 -7.61 43.79
N HIS A 693 -36.36 -6.29 43.76
CA HIS A 693 -36.43 -5.54 42.49
C HIS A 693 -35.23 -4.66 42.12
N LEU A 694 -34.23 -4.50 43.01
CA LEU A 694 -32.96 -3.82 42.65
C LEU A 694 -31.80 -4.79 42.36
N GLY A 695 -31.93 -6.06 42.72
CA GLY A 695 -30.92 -7.10 42.46
C GLY A 695 -31.11 -7.79 41.11
N LYS A 696 -30.25 -7.45 40.14
CA LYS A 696 -29.86 -8.24 38.95
C LYS A 696 -30.72 -8.17 37.67
N ARG A 697 -30.93 -6.99 37.08
CA ARG A 697 -30.86 -6.87 35.59
C ARG A 697 -29.40 -6.89 35.12
N TRP A 698 -28.65 -7.91 35.51
CA TRP A 698 -27.21 -7.97 35.27
C TRP A 698 -26.88 -7.94 33.76
N ILE A 699 -27.72 -8.58 32.93
CA ILE A 699 -27.64 -8.52 31.47
C ILE A 699 -27.77 -7.08 30.97
N ARG A 700 -28.71 -6.29 31.49
CA ARG A 700 -28.86 -4.88 31.13
C ARG A 700 -27.64 -4.06 31.52
N ASN A 701 -27.10 -4.27 32.73
CA ASN A 701 -25.90 -3.58 33.18
C ASN A 701 -24.71 -3.91 32.25
N LEU A 702 -24.56 -5.18 31.86
CA LEU A 702 -23.56 -5.60 30.87
C LEU A 702 -23.77 -4.89 29.53
N LEU A 703 -25.00 -4.84 29.01
CA LEU A 703 -25.32 -4.15 27.76
C LEU A 703 -25.03 -2.64 27.85
N CYS A 704 -25.31 -1.99 28.99
CA CYS A 704 -24.95 -0.59 29.22
C CYS A 704 -23.42 -0.39 29.23
N VAL A 705 -22.65 -1.32 29.81
CA VAL A 705 -21.18 -1.30 29.74
C VAL A 705 -20.70 -1.44 28.29
N VAL A 706 -21.32 -2.31 27.49
CA VAL A 706 -21.03 -2.43 26.06
C VAL A 706 -21.35 -1.13 25.32
N CYS A 707 -22.49 -0.48 25.59
CA CYS A 707 -22.82 0.83 25.02
C CYS A 707 -21.75 1.88 25.38
N LEU A 708 -21.30 1.92 26.63
CA LEU A 708 -20.23 2.82 27.07
C LEU A 708 -18.91 2.53 26.35
N ALA A 709 -18.57 1.26 26.14
CA ALA A 709 -17.38 0.87 25.39
C ALA A 709 -17.44 1.32 23.92
N VAL A 710 -18.60 1.17 23.27
CA VAL A 710 -18.83 1.67 21.89
C VAL A 710 -18.73 3.19 21.83
N CYS A 711 -19.37 3.91 22.77
CA CYS A 711 -19.27 5.37 22.87
C CYS A 711 -17.82 5.84 23.11
N LEU A 712 -17.08 5.16 23.98
CA LEU A 712 -15.68 5.48 24.26
C LEU A 712 -14.82 5.27 23.01
N LYS A 713 -15.01 4.14 22.31
CA LYS A 713 -14.31 3.86 21.04
C LYS A 713 -14.62 4.92 19.98
N HIS A 714 -15.88 5.30 19.83
CA HIS A 714 -16.29 6.37 18.93
C HIS A 714 -15.62 7.70 19.30
N PHE A 715 -15.69 8.11 20.57
CA PHE A 715 -15.08 9.35 21.06
C PHE A 715 -13.56 9.38 20.86
N MET A 716 -12.87 8.26 21.06
CA MET A 716 -11.44 8.15 20.77
C MET A 716 -11.14 8.35 19.28
N ASN A 717 -11.89 7.69 18.39
CA ASN A 717 -11.73 7.86 16.95
C ASN A 717 -11.99 9.33 16.55
N CYS A 718 -13.06 9.92 17.11
CA CYS A 718 -13.41 11.32 16.91
C CYS A 718 -12.29 12.26 17.32
N ARG A 719 -11.73 12.08 18.54
CA ARG A 719 -10.61 12.88 19.04
C ARG A 719 -9.39 12.81 18.12
N THR A 720 -9.09 11.63 17.58
CA THR A 720 -7.98 11.46 16.63
C THR A 720 -8.23 12.27 15.36
N LEU A 721 -9.43 12.18 14.78
CA LEU A 721 -9.79 12.94 13.57
C LEU A 721 -9.77 14.45 13.81
N LEU A 722 -10.28 14.91 14.95
CA LEU A 722 -10.28 16.33 15.32
C LEU A 722 -8.87 16.93 15.31
N LYS A 723 -7.88 16.18 15.81
CA LYS A 723 -6.48 16.61 15.82
C LYS A 723 -5.77 16.43 14.49
N ALA A 724 -6.09 15.37 13.74
CA ALA A 724 -5.50 15.11 12.43
C ALA A 724 -5.80 16.25 11.44
N TYR A 725 -7.05 16.72 11.46
CA TYR A 725 -7.56 17.69 10.49
C TYR A 725 -7.94 19.05 11.10
N GLU A 726 -7.43 19.38 12.29
CA GLU A 726 -7.60 20.68 12.96
C GLU A 726 -9.08 21.16 13.02
N MET A 727 -9.97 20.27 13.45
CA MET A 727 -11.42 20.47 13.37
C MET A 727 -12.00 21.08 14.65
N ASN A 728 -13.04 21.91 14.51
CA ASN A 728 -13.86 22.34 15.64
C ASN A 728 -14.88 21.23 16.00
N PRO A 729 -14.91 20.76 17.25
CA PRO A 729 -15.76 19.62 17.67
C PRO A 729 -17.26 19.91 17.62
N VAL A 730 -17.66 21.19 17.60
CA VAL A 730 -19.06 21.59 17.48
C VAL A 730 -19.37 21.78 16.00
N LEU A 731 -18.76 22.75 15.34
CA LEU A 731 -19.18 23.17 13.99
C LEU A 731 -18.92 22.12 12.90
N HIS A 732 -17.83 21.37 12.99
CA HIS A 732 -17.35 20.56 11.87
C HIS A 732 -17.67 19.07 12.02
N PHE A 733 -18.35 18.70 13.10
CA PHE A 733 -18.33 17.33 13.61
C PHE A 733 -19.63 16.86 14.26
N LEU A 734 -20.65 17.73 14.38
CA LEU A 734 -21.90 17.47 15.11
C LEU A 734 -22.63 16.20 14.64
N GLY A 735 -22.90 16.08 13.33
CA GLY A 735 -23.67 14.95 12.77
C GLY A 735 -22.99 13.60 13.02
N TYR A 736 -21.72 13.47 12.62
CA TYR A 736 -20.96 12.25 12.80
C TYR A 736 -20.62 11.93 14.25
N GLY A 737 -20.22 12.94 15.04
CA GLY A 737 -19.72 12.76 16.41
C GLY A 737 -20.81 12.38 17.41
N ILE A 738 -22.01 12.94 17.29
CA ILE A 738 -23.04 12.86 18.36
C ILE A 738 -24.15 11.85 18.03
N SER A 739 -24.38 11.50 16.76
CA SER A 739 -25.49 10.61 16.37
C SER A 739 -25.48 9.25 17.08
N VAL A 740 -24.34 8.54 17.10
CA VAL A 740 -24.25 7.21 17.73
C VAL A 740 -24.49 7.29 19.26
N PRO A 741 -23.81 8.17 20.02
CA PRO A 741 -24.11 8.35 21.45
C PRO A 741 -25.56 8.70 21.75
N LEU A 742 -26.19 9.56 20.94
CA LEU A 742 -27.60 9.92 21.11
C LEU A 742 -28.52 8.72 20.88
N LEU A 743 -28.30 7.97 19.81
CA LEU A 743 -29.12 6.78 19.51
C LEU A 743 -28.97 5.70 20.58
N LEU A 744 -27.76 5.48 21.11
CA LEU A 744 -27.53 4.55 22.21
C LEU A 744 -28.17 5.02 23.53
N THR A 745 -28.06 6.31 23.84
CA THR A 745 -28.71 6.90 25.03
C THR A 745 -30.23 6.79 24.91
N HIS A 746 -30.78 7.09 23.74
CA HIS A 746 -32.19 6.92 23.44
C HIS A 746 -32.64 5.47 23.57
N ALA A 747 -31.84 4.50 23.10
CA ALA A 747 -32.09 3.07 23.28
C ALA A 747 -32.14 2.67 24.76
N ILE A 748 -31.18 3.12 25.56
CA ILE A 748 -31.16 2.87 27.00
C ILE A 748 -32.42 3.45 27.66
N CYS A 749 -32.76 4.71 27.37
CA CYS A 749 -33.92 5.37 27.95
C CYS A 749 -35.24 4.68 27.58
N LYS A 750 -35.46 4.40 26.28
CA LYS A 750 -36.71 3.78 25.81
C LYS A 750 -36.91 2.33 26.22
N THR A 751 -35.85 1.62 26.57
CA THR A 751 -35.92 0.22 27.03
C THR A 751 -35.94 0.09 28.56
N ARG A 752 -35.90 1.22 29.29
CA ARG A 752 -35.83 1.24 30.76
C ARG A 752 -37.18 0.97 31.42
N SER A 753 -38.25 1.61 30.95
CA SER A 753 -39.59 1.55 31.56
C SER A 753 -40.42 0.39 31.00
N ALA A 754 -41.26 -0.17 31.88
CA ALA A 754 -42.29 -1.16 31.55
C ALA A 754 -43.65 -0.47 31.33
N GLU A 755 -43.67 0.60 30.54
CA GLU A 755 -44.91 1.21 30.05
C GLU A 755 -45.36 0.56 28.75
#